data_AF-A0A952WZK6-F1
#
_entry.id   AF-A0A952WZK6-F1
#
_cell.length_a   1.000
_cell.length_b   1.000
_cell.length_c   1.000
_cell.angle_alpha   90.00
_cell.angle_beta   90.00
_cell.angle_gamma   90.00
#
_symmetry.space_group_name_H-M   'P 1'
#
loop_
_entity.id
_entity.type
_entity.pdbx_description
1 polymer ?
#
loop_
_entity_poly.entity_id
_entity_poly.type
_entity_poly.pdbx_seq_one_letter_code
_entity_poly.pdbx_strand_id
1 'polypeptide(L)'
;MAQEGPSSARKPQESTLGAVGRIGHLAFPTFGRDSSITPLEIRPYVISDAHFVFGDARGFVSNHGQFGGNFGLGYRYLDEGLMSWYGGSFWYDVDDTSDLLFHQVGLSFEAMIEGWEVRSNMYLPVGDTRKAHGAAVLDARFVGNQILFDSTRSFGTAMKGVDIELGYGVPLDVLGWDSTVRGFVGGYFFDGSSVDNINGFKTRGELVLNNFVTTQIAYTTDQTFGDNVMVGMQFEFPWGASHPSSSWRRRMPSPYRAVERNYNVIVSQSRIEERDLVAINPETGQAWEVQHVSGGGSSGAGGTYADPFATVAQAQAAGADLIYVHGNTVLGDAITLSDGQHLMGEGAGNFLRDLNRGTFALPNTLAAGAQTPRLTGVAGPAITLGDNSSVSNFVIDGITGDGIVGNGASGAAVTNVRFSGITGDALRLTNAGGTVSLAGLQFLNTPGRGVVVDGGNANVTLTGSFTNVGGDAVTFSNMTGGSIQMGQLGIIGGGDRGVVMSGLAADVTIRDLTVRDSQGDAVVIEGSSGNVFLEGLTRIENSLARGLVLENLTGEKVSIKDIGVTSTAAADAIHIDNVDGEIAIDKLTLDLQNGRGLVADDAESLIVKAGSIKTTNAAAVDIEDSTIQVQLSSLSVDGGPVGIRLNDVEGSFALAGALNTSVIKNAVTAVLLEDTGTVVLQGVNLTDNTHGIVSRGTDYLVLDRAQVTGTTQYALDSMNDRLVSITNSLIQNNGSIGGGSVRIAADTFGTYQTQILRTTITDANGTPVLFESLAGAEGSTLGVLMQNSVINANRGGASALKIDWNGPIGLTMDANQITLTESNMTAVDVRGTSATDKLTALIIGTAVNVDGANGRGFHIDAASTSSLNFVGNAMGFNGGNGVGYHMKLNGVAEVALSGNYLVDNAFGGTGVLVDSIAANSSFAFNNNNFEFKSTGLLVDRGIVFSSAGETIQLSGSSNSISGATTIFTAPAGKTTGRIRINGTDHP
;
A
#
# COMPACT_ATOMS: atom_id res chain seq x y z
N MET A 1 -53.12 65.51 66.63
CA MET A 1 -52.71 65.16 68.01
C MET A 1 -52.85 63.66 68.13
N ALA A 2 -51.86 62.82 68.39
CA ALA A 2 -50.44 62.93 68.75
C ALA A 2 -49.74 61.73 68.04
N GLN A 3 -48.65 61.93 67.30
CA GLN A 3 -47.23 61.94 67.68
C GLN A 3 -46.63 60.57 68.05
N GLU A 4 -45.47 60.33 67.42
CA GLU A 4 -44.74 59.10 67.13
C GLU A 4 -43.99 58.45 68.31
N GLY A 5 -43.67 57.17 68.12
CA GLY A 5 -42.50 56.47 68.66
C GLY A 5 -42.30 55.13 67.93
N PRO A 6 -41.06 54.74 67.55
CA PRO A 6 -40.77 54.27 66.20
C PRO A 6 -40.49 52.76 66.08
N SER A 7 -40.75 52.17 64.89
CA SER A 7 -40.22 50.85 64.53
C SER A 7 -39.13 50.98 63.46
N SER A 8 -38.06 50.22 63.69
CA SER A 8 -36.75 50.31 63.07
C SER A 8 -36.71 50.00 61.57
N ALA A 9 -35.99 50.85 60.85
CA ALA A 9 -35.30 50.68 59.55
C ALA A 9 -35.45 49.33 58.81
N ARG A 10 -36.10 49.34 57.64
CA ARG A 10 -35.90 48.32 56.59
C ARG A 10 -34.69 48.68 55.74
N LYS A 11 -33.77 47.73 55.62
CA LYS A 11 -32.56 47.72 54.78
C LYS A 11 -32.91 47.90 53.28
N PRO A 12 -31.94 48.27 52.42
CA PRO A 12 -32.14 48.46 50.98
C PRO A 12 -32.67 47.18 50.31
N GLN A 13 -33.57 47.33 49.34
CA GLN A 13 -34.06 46.24 48.47
C GLN A 13 -32.90 45.72 47.61
N GLU A 14 -32.46 44.49 47.86
CA GLU A 14 -31.48 43.81 47.02
C GLU A 14 -32.19 43.17 45.82
N SER A 15 -31.82 43.58 44.60
CA SER A 15 -32.14 42.88 43.35
C SER A 15 -31.17 41.72 43.16
N THR A 16 -31.68 40.53 42.84
CA THR A 16 -30.84 39.34 42.62
C THR A 16 -30.78 39.02 41.13
N LEU A 17 -29.58 39.03 40.55
CA LEU A 17 -29.27 38.53 39.21
C LEU A 17 -28.60 37.16 39.33
N GLY A 18 -29.01 36.21 38.49
CA GLY A 18 -28.38 34.89 38.45
C GLY A 18 -28.68 34.13 37.16
N ALA A 19 -28.22 32.89 37.08
CA ALA A 19 -28.56 31.97 36.01
C ALA A 19 -28.68 30.54 36.56
N VAL A 20 -29.65 29.79 36.04
CA VAL A 20 -29.76 28.33 36.27
C VAL A 20 -29.55 27.64 34.94
N GLY A 21 -28.66 26.66 34.89
CA GLY A 21 -28.53 25.78 33.73
C GLY A 21 -29.06 24.39 34.03
N ARG A 22 -29.45 23.67 32.97
CA ARG A 22 -30.01 22.33 33.05
C ARG A 22 -29.45 21.46 31.93
N ILE A 23 -29.03 20.25 32.24
CA ILE A 23 -28.70 19.23 31.25
C ILE A 23 -29.47 17.96 31.58
N GLY A 24 -29.93 17.22 30.58
CA GLY A 24 -30.60 15.95 30.84
C GLY A 24 -30.71 15.07 29.63
N HIS A 25 -31.32 13.91 29.82
CA HIS A 25 -31.66 12.98 28.74
C HIS A 25 -33.12 12.57 28.89
N LEU A 26 -33.88 12.67 27.79
CA LEU A 26 -35.28 12.27 27.67
C LEU A 26 -35.34 11.05 26.76
N ALA A 27 -35.29 9.88 27.38
CA ALA A 27 -35.24 8.59 26.71
C ALA A 27 -36.62 8.15 26.21
N PHE A 28 -36.62 7.45 25.08
CA PHE A 28 -37.77 6.87 24.39
C PHE A 28 -38.67 7.90 23.68
N PRO A 29 -39.52 7.44 22.74
CA PRO A 29 -40.47 8.28 22.03
C PRO A 29 -41.47 8.98 22.95
N THR A 30 -42.01 10.09 22.47
CA THR A 30 -43.16 10.81 23.07
C THR A 30 -43.96 11.48 21.94
N PHE A 31 -45.11 12.07 22.24
CA PHE A 31 -45.88 12.77 21.21
C PHE A 31 -45.00 13.80 20.49
N GLY A 32 -45.00 13.78 19.15
CA GLY A 32 -44.16 14.63 18.33
C GLY A 32 -42.74 14.15 18.06
N ARG A 33 -42.25 13.07 18.68
CA ARG A 33 -40.85 12.64 18.56
C ARG A 33 -40.69 11.12 18.70
N ASP A 34 -39.99 10.51 17.75
CA ASP A 34 -39.78 9.06 17.66
C ASP A 34 -38.43 8.56 18.23
N SER A 35 -37.58 9.47 18.70
CA SER A 35 -36.22 9.16 19.17
C SER A 35 -35.87 9.93 20.45
N SER A 36 -34.96 9.42 21.27
CA SER A 36 -34.50 10.10 22.50
C SER A 36 -33.78 11.43 22.21
N ILE A 37 -33.80 12.39 23.14
CA ILE A 37 -33.08 13.67 23.03
C ILE A 37 -32.29 13.98 24.28
N THR A 38 -31.20 14.72 24.08
CA THR A 38 -30.35 15.23 25.16
C THR A 38 -30.36 16.76 25.14
N PRO A 39 -31.21 17.42 25.97
CA PRO A 39 -31.23 18.88 26.06
C PRO A 39 -30.13 19.45 26.96
N LEU A 40 -29.64 20.63 26.58
CA LEU A 40 -28.83 21.55 27.37
C LEU A 40 -29.50 22.94 27.37
N GLU A 41 -29.63 23.53 28.55
CA GLU A 41 -30.40 24.76 28.75
C GLU A 41 -29.68 25.71 29.69
N ILE A 42 -29.86 27.02 29.45
CA ILE A 42 -29.40 28.08 30.33
C ILE A 42 -30.47 29.17 30.47
N ARG A 43 -30.72 29.57 31.71
CA ARG A 43 -31.80 30.50 32.06
C ARG A 43 -31.29 31.62 32.97
N PRO A 44 -30.79 32.72 32.40
CA PRO A 44 -30.53 33.94 33.17
C PRO A 44 -31.82 34.54 33.69
N TYR A 45 -31.81 35.06 34.91
CA TYR A 45 -32.97 35.67 35.55
C TYR A 45 -32.58 36.88 36.40
N VAL A 46 -33.55 37.79 36.58
CA VAL A 46 -33.51 38.89 37.55
C VAL A 46 -34.76 38.81 38.41
N ILE A 47 -34.57 38.90 39.73
CA ILE A 47 -35.66 39.03 40.69
C ILE A 47 -35.54 40.38 41.39
N SER A 48 -36.64 41.14 41.37
CA SER A 48 -36.82 42.36 42.15
C SER A 48 -38.20 42.32 42.80
N ASP A 49 -38.23 42.29 44.13
CA ASP A 49 -39.47 42.21 44.93
C ASP A 49 -40.40 41.05 44.53
N ALA A 50 -41.51 41.38 43.87
CA ALA A 50 -42.55 40.47 43.40
C ALA A 50 -42.41 40.12 41.90
N HIS A 51 -41.35 40.56 41.25
CA HIS A 51 -41.15 40.42 39.81
C HIS A 51 -39.95 39.53 39.51
N PHE A 52 -40.18 38.47 38.73
CA PHE A 52 -39.17 37.54 38.26
C PHE A 52 -39.17 37.58 36.73
N VAL A 53 -38.10 38.08 36.12
CA VAL A 53 -37.92 38.12 34.67
C VAL A 53 -36.81 37.14 34.30
N PHE A 54 -37.00 36.35 33.24
CA PHE A 54 -35.99 35.39 32.79
C PHE A 54 -35.93 35.27 31.27
N GLY A 55 -34.73 35.00 30.75
CA GLY A 55 -34.54 34.43 29.42
C GLY A 55 -34.23 32.93 29.56
N ASP A 56 -34.55 32.13 28.56
CA ASP A 56 -34.32 30.67 28.56
C ASP A 56 -33.88 30.23 27.16
N ALA A 57 -32.65 29.73 27.05
CA ALA A 57 -32.08 29.24 25.80
C ALA A 57 -31.80 27.75 25.92
N ARG A 58 -32.30 26.96 24.95
CA ARG A 58 -32.26 25.51 24.93
C ARG A 58 -31.70 25.00 23.61
N GLY A 59 -30.81 24.03 23.67
CA GLY A 59 -30.39 23.23 22.52
C GLY A 59 -30.57 21.75 22.83
N PHE A 60 -30.93 20.95 21.84
CA PHE A 60 -31.07 19.50 21.99
C PHE A 60 -30.61 18.77 20.73
N VAL A 61 -30.15 17.53 20.94
CA VAL A 61 -29.74 16.60 19.88
C VAL A 61 -30.47 15.27 20.07
N SER A 62 -30.95 14.69 18.97
CA SER A 62 -31.57 13.36 18.94
C SER A 62 -30.50 12.25 18.91
N ASN A 63 -30.93 11.00 19.11
CA ASN A 63 -30.04 9.85 18.94
C ASN A 63 -29.61 9.57 17.48
N HIS A 64 -30.31 10.13 16.48
CA HIS A 64 -29.93 10.00 15.06
C HIS A 64 -29.12 11.21 14.56
N GLY A 65 -28.73 12.13 15.45
CA GLY A 65 -27.88 13.27 15.12
C GLY A 65 -28.60 14.48 14.54
N GLN A 66 -29.93 14.54 14.61
CA GLN A 66 -30.69 15.76 14.30
C GLN A 66 -30.68 16.74 15.47
N PHE A 67 -30.78 18.03 15.19
CA PHE A 67 -30.65 19.10 16.16
C PHE A 67 -31.89 19.99 16.22
N GLY A 68 -32.11 20.59 17.38
CA GLY A 68 -33.11 21.65 17.55
C GLY A 68 -32.75 22.60 18.69
N GLY A 69 -33.47 23.70 18.77
CA GLY A 69 -33.27 24.71 19.79
C GLY A 69 -34.50 25.59 20.01
N ASN A 70 -34.59 26.12 21.23
CA ASN A 70 -35.68 26.98 21.68
C ASN A 70 -35.08 28.20 22.37
N PHE A 71 -35.62 29.39 22.09
CA PHE A 71 -35.28 30.61 22.80
C PHE A 71 -36.54 31.28 23.33
N GLY A 72 -36.56 31.58 24.62
CA GLY A 72 -37.71 32.15 25.30
C GLY A 72 -37.40 33.33 26.20
N LEU A 73 -38.40 34.20 26.36
CA LEU A 73 -38.40 35.29 27.34
C LEU A 73 -39.66 35.19 28.17
N GLY A 74 -39.52 35.22 29.50
CA GLY A 74 -40.60 35.01 30.43
C GLY A 74 -40.61 35.97 31.61
N TYR A 75 -41.79 36.07 32.21
CA TYR A 75 -42.07 36.88 33.39
C TYR A 75 -42.96 36.09 34.35
N ARG A 76 -42.64 36.14 35.65
CA ARG A 76 -43.42 35.57 36.75
C ARG A 76 -43.67 36.66 37.81
N TYR A 77 -44.93 36.83 38.19
CA TYR A 77 -45.34 37.66 39.33
C TYR A 77 -45.48 36.78 40.58
N LEU A 78 -44.89 37.20 41.69
CA LEU A 78 -44.76 36.46 42.93
C LEU A 78 -45.68 37.07 44.01
N ASP A 79 -46.65 36.29 44.50
CA ASP A 79 -47.59 36.73 45.54
C ASP A 79 -47.40 35.92 46.83
N GLU A 80 -46.73 36.53 47.82
CA GLU A 80 -46.53 35.90 49.14
C GLU A 80 -47.81 35.78 49.96
N GLY A 81 -48.80 36.65 49.72
CA GLY A 81 -50.07 36.62 50.44
C GLY A 81 -50.91 35.41 50.07
N LEU A 82 -50.87 35.02 48.79
CA LEU A 82 -51.58 33.86 48.24
C LEU A 82 -50.70 32.61 48.12
N MET A 83 -49.45 32.67 48.60
CA MET A 83 -48.48 31.57 48.47
C MET A 83 -48.35 31.07 47.02
N SER A 84 -48.34 31.99 46.05
CA SER A 84 -48.45 31.68 44.63
C SER A 84 -47.50 32.48 43.74
N TRP A 85 -47.30 31.99 42.52
CA TRP A 85 -46.73 32.76 41.41
C TRP A 85 -47.44 32.46 40.10
N TYR A 86 -47.50 33.45 39.21
CA TYR A 86 -48.15 33.37 37.90
C TYR A 86 -47.18 33.86 36.83
N GLY A 87 -47.09 33.17 35.70
CA GLY A 87 -46.14 33.52 34.65
C GLY A 87 -46.68 33.39 33.24
N GLY A 88 -46.01 34.11 32.35
CA GLY A 88 -46.17 34.04 30.91
C GLY A 88 -44.81 34.08 30.23
N SER A 89 -44.66 33.38 29.11
CA SER A 89 -43.45 33.45 28.28
C SER A 89 -43.72 33.33 26.79
N PHE A 90 -42.86 33.94 25.99
CA PHE A 90 -42.85 33.88 24.53
C PHE A 90 -41.64 33.06 24.07
N TRP A 91 -41.81 32.28 23.00
CA TRP A 91 -40.81 31.33 22.50
C TRP A 91 -40.63 31.42 20.98
N TYR A 92 -39.42 31.17 20.52
CA TYR A 92 -39.09 30.86 19.14
C TYR A 92 -38.36 29.51 19.09
N ASP A 93 -38.84 28.61 18.23
CA ASP A 93 -38.45 27.22 18.16
C ASP A 93 -37.94 26.91 16.75
N VAL A 94 -36.84 26.15 16.66
CA VAL A 94 -36.23 25.65 15.42
C VAL A 94 -35.89 24.18 15.62
N ASP A 95 -36.34 23.30 14.73
CA ASP A 95 -36.25 21.87 14.96
C ASP A 95 -36.11 21.07 13.65
N ASP A 96 -35.08 20.21 13.60
CA ASP A 96 -34.81 19.28 12.49
C ASP A 96 -35.01 17.80 12.91
N THR A 97 -35.56 17.54 14.10
CA THR A 97 -35.73 16.15 14.59
C THR A 97 -36.75 15.33 13.81
N SER A 98 -37.44 15.94 12.85
CA SER A 98 -38.33 15.27 11.89
C SER A 98 -37.69 15.04 10.51
N ASP A 99 -36.36 15.12 10.39
CA ASP A 99 -35.55 15.12 9.13
C ASP A 99 -35.79 16.31 8.20
N LEU A 100 -36.62 17.26 8.63
CA LEU A 100 -36.89 18.50 7.95
C LEU A 100 -36.90 19.63 8.97
N LEU A 101 -36.19 20.72 8.65
CA LEU A 101 -36.10 21.89 9.50
C LEU A 101 -37.44 22.66 9.53
N PHE A 102 -38.08 22.77 10.68
CA PHE A 102 -39.27 23.59 10.89
C PHE A 102 -39.06 24.67 11.94
N HIS A 103 -39.89 25.71 11.87
CA HIS A 103 -39.84 26.87 12.76
C HIS A 103 -41.21 27.12 13.38
N GLN A 104 -41.23 27.60 14.61
CA GLN A 104 -42.47 27.88 15.34
C GLN A 104 -42.29 29.03 16.34
N VAL A 105 -43.37 29.75 16.61
CA VAL A 105 -43.47 30.65 17.77
C VAL A 105 -44.42 30.07 18.79
N GLY A 106 -44.11 30.28 20.08
CA GLY A 106 -44.87 29.71 21.18
C GLY A 106 -45.23 30.73 22.25
N LEU A 107 -46.33 30.45 22.96
CA LEU A 107 -46.76 31.18 24.15
C LEU A 107 -47.01 30.18 25.28
N SER A 108 -46.46 30.43 26.45
CA SER A 108 -46.67 29.58 27.62
C SER A 108 -47.24 30.39 28.78
N PHE A 109 -48.21 29.81 29.49
CA PHE A 109 -48.84 30.37 30.67
C PHE A 109 -48.72 29.38 31.84
N GLU A 110 -48.34 29.86 33.01
CA GLU A 110 -48.09 29.04 34.19
C GLU A 110 -48.69 29.68 35.43
N ALA A 111 -49.24 28.87 36.33
CA ALA A 111 -49.68 29.30 37.65
C ALA A 111 -49.35 28.24 38.68
N MET A 112 -48.71 28.61 39.77
CA MET A 112 -48.46 27.74 40.91
C MET A 112 -49.04 28.36 42.17
N ILE A 113 -49.97 27.66 42.83
CA ILE A 113 -50.69 28.12 44.01
C ILE A 113 -50.57 27.03 45.07
N GLU A 114 -49.83 27.30 46.14
CA GLU A 114 -49.48 26.30 47.16
C GLU A 114 -48.86 25.03 46.51
N GLY A 115 -49.58 23.90 46.52
CA GLY A 115 -49.15 22.63 45.89
C GLY A 115 -49.67 22.43 44.46
N TRP A 116 -50.62 23.24 43.99
CA TRP A 116 -51.24 23.11 42.67
C TRP A 116 -50.45 23.85 41.60
N GLU A 117 -50.37 23.23 40.41
CA GLU A 117 -49.68 23.79 39.27
C GLU A 117 -50.53 23.62 38.00
N VAL A 118 -50.75 24.72 37.28
CA VAL A 118 -51.43 24.74 35.97
C VAL A 118 -50.47 25.27 34.93
N ARG A 119 -50.38 24.59 33.80
CA ARG A 119 -49.54 24.99 32.67
C ARG A 119 -50.34 24.88 31.38
N SER A 120 -50.15 25.83 30.48
CA SER A 120 -50.67 25.73 29.11
C SER A 120 -49.70 26.34 28.12
N ASN A 121 -49.52 25.69 26.99
CA ASN A 121 -48.62 26.12 25.92
C ASN A 121 -49.36 26.17 24.59
N MET A 122 -49.14 27.21 23.80
CA MET A 122 -49.65 27.37 22.44
C MET A 122 -48.47 27.41 21.47
N TYR A 123 -48.67 26.81 20.30
CA TYR A 123 -47.65 26.53 19.31
C TYR A 123 -48.14 26.94 17.92
N LEU A 124 -47.42 27.83 17.24
CA LEU A 124 -47.79 28.38 15.94
C LEU A 124 -46.62 28.26 14.96
N PRO A 125 -46.61 27.26 14.05
CA PRO A 125 -45.61 27.14 13.00
C PRO A 125 -45.53 28.41 12.15
N VAL A 126 -44.32 28.79 11.73
CA VAL A 126 -44.05 29.96 10.90
C VAL A 126 -43.13 29.58 9.73
N GLY A 127 -43.20 30.34 8.64
CA GLY A 127 -42.46 30.03 7.41
C GLY A 127 -43.11 28.88 6.63
N ASP A 128 -42.28 28.02 6.05
CA ASP A 128 -42.74 26.87 5.27
C ASP A 128 -43.24 25.76 6.19
N THR A 129 -44.56 25.68 6.37
CA THR A 129 -45.20 24.71 7.26
C THR A 129 -45.46 23.35 6.62
N ARG A 130 -45.16 23.18 5.33
CA ARG A 130 -45.27 21.89 4.61
C ARG A 130 -44.10 21.71 3.65
N LYS A 131 -43.34 20.63 3.81
CA LYS A 131 -42.11 20.34 3.06
C LYS A 131 -42.10 18.89 2.56
N ALA A 132 -41.45 18.62 1.42
CA ALA A 132 -41.38 17.28 0.82
C ALA A 132 -40.16 16.49 1.34
N HIS A 133 -40.37 15.21 1.68
CA HIS A 133 -39.34 14.29 2.15
C HIS A 133 -38.62 13.55 0.99
N GLY A 134 -39.34 13.22 -0.08
CA GLY A 134 -38.79 12.46 -1.22
C GLY A 134 -39.88 11.93 -2.15
N ALA A 135 -39.48 11.40 -3.30
CA ALA A 135 -40.35 10.72 -4.26
C ALA A 135 -39.75 9.35 -4.63
N ALA A 136 -40.61 8.34 -4.81
CA ALA A 136 -40.23 7.03 -5.33
C ALA A 136 -41.11 6.70 -6.54
N VAL A 137 -40.52 6.08 -7.57
CA VAL A 137 -41.23 5.52 -8.73
C VAL A 137 -41.67 4.10 -8.40
N LEU A 138 -42.93 3.77 -8.72
CA LEU A 138 -43.56 2.48 -8.55
C LEU A 138 -44.27 2.09 -9.85
N ASP A 139 -44.40 0.79 -10.11
CA ASP A 139 -45.26 0.25 -11.17
C ASP A 139 -45.07 0.89 -12.58
N ALA A 140 -43.84 0.92 -13.09
CA ALA A 140 -43.59 1.35 -14.46
C ALA A 140 -44.27 0.38 -15.44
N ARG A 141 -44.96 0.92 -16.45
CA ARG A 141 -45.73 0.18 -17.46
C ARG A 141 -45.71 0.89 -18.81
N PHE A 142 -45.75 0.12 -19.89
CA PHE A 142 -45.92 0.64 -21.25
C PHE A 142 -47.41 0.92 -21.51
N VAL A 143 -47.75 2.14 -21.93
CA VAL A 143 -49.12 2.53 -22.30
C VAL A 143 -49.08 3.31 -23.61
N GLY A 144 -49.63 2.74 -24.68
CA GLY A 144 -49.47 3.29 -26.02
C GLY A 144 -47.99 3.29 -26.43
N ASN A 145 -47.48 4.46 -26.79
CA ASN A 145 -46.07 4.72 -27.11
C ASN A 145 -45.35 5.47 -25.99
N GLN A 146 -45.88 5.45 -24.77
CA GLN A 146 -45.29 6.14 -23.61
C GLN A 146 -45.03 5.16 -22.48
N ILE A 147 -44.22 5.62 -21.52
CA ILE A 147 -44.01 4.95 -20.25
C ILE A 147 -44.77 5.73 -19.19
N LEU A 148 -45.67 5.04 -18.49
CA LEU A 148 -46.35 5.56 -17.32
C LEU A 148 -45.81 4.86 -16.08
N PHE A 149 -45.81 5.57 -14.97
CA PHE A 149 -45.52 4.99 -13.67
C PHE A 149 -46.39 5.65 -12.60
N ASP A 150 -46.51 4.97 -11.47
CA ASP A 150 -47.05 5.57 -10.26
C ASP A 150 -45.88 6.13 -9.45
N SER A 151 -46.12 7.19 -8.68
CA SER A 151 -45.13 7.75 -7.78
C SER A 151 -45.74 8.01 -6.43
N THR A 152 -44.94 7.84 -5.39
CA THR A 152 -45.36 8.28 -4.07
C THR A 152 -44.45 9.37 -3.56
N ARG A 153 -45.07 10.47 -3.13
CA ARG A 153 -44.38 11.62 -2.57
C ARG A 153 -44.80 11.80 -1.13
N SER A 154 -43.82 11.86 -0.23
CA SER A 154 -44.05 12.09 1.20
C SER A 154 -43.83 13.56 1.55
N PHE A 155 -44.64 14.07 2.48
CA PHE A 155 -44.59 15.44 2.98
C PHE A 155 -44.63 15.45 4.51
N GLY A 156 -43.81 16.30 5.14
CA GLY A 156 -43.93 16.68 6.54
C GLY A 156 -44.70 18.00 6.66
N THR A 157 -45.68 18.05 7.57
CA THR A 157 -46.48 19.24 7.87
C THR A 157 -46.32 19.63 9.34
N ALA A 158 -45.75 20.81 9.60
CA ALA A 158 -45.68 21.38 10.94
C ALA A 158 -47.07 21.86 11.41
N MET A 159 -47.46 21.47 12.62
CA MET A 159 -48.81 21.65 13.15
C MET A 159 -48.88 22.75 14.20
N LYS A 160 -49.94 23.56 14.15
CA LYS A 160 -50.27 24.50 15.24
C LYS A 160 -51.03 23.74 16.33
N GLY A 161 -50.88 24.13 17.58
CA GLY A 161 -51.60 23.43 18.64
C GLY A 161 -51.49 24.04 20.01
N VAL A 162 -52.09 23.35 20.96
CA VAL A 162 -52.14 23.74 22.37
C VAL A 162 -51.99 22.50 23.25
N ASP A 163 -51.28 22.63 24.37
CA ASP A 163 -51.31 21.67 25.47
C ASP A 163 -51.72 22.35 26.78
N ILE A 164 -52.32 21.57 27.67
CA ILE A 164 -52.68 21.99 29.03
C ILE A 164 -52.42 20.85 30.02
N GLU A 165 -51.78 21.16 31.15
CA GLU A 165 -51.52 20.25 32.25
C GLU A 165 -51.98 20.85 33.58
N LEU A 166 -52.64 20.04 34.41
CA LEU A 166 -52.92 20.32 35.82
C LEU A 166 -52.15 19.31 36.66
N GLY A 167 -51.40 19.79 37.64
CA GLY A 167 -50.64 18.95 38.56
C GLY A 167 -50.74 19.37 40.01
N TYR A 168 -50.36 18.44 40.87
CA TYR A 168 -50.26 18.64 42.30
C TYR A 168 -48.98 18.02 42.85
N GLY A 169 -48.28 18.76 43.72
CA GLY A 169 -47.04 18.34 44.35
C GLY A 169 -47.19 18.07 45.84
N VAL A 170 -46.61 16.96 46.30
CA VAL A 170 -46.55 16.59 47.72
C VAL A 170 -45.08 16.47 48.14
N PRO A 171 -44.66 17.14 49.23
CA PRO A 171 -43.35 16.90 49.83
C PRO A 171 -43.22 15.44 50.29
N LEU A 172 -42.11 14.80 49.96
CA LEU A 172 -41.81 13.43 50.36
C LEU A 172 -40.33 13.36 50.76
N ASP A 173 -40.02 12.74 51.89
CA ASP A 173 -38.62 12.43 52.21
C ASP A 173 -38.23 11.16 51.47
N VAL A 174 -37.32 11.29 50.50
CA VAL A 174 -36.74 10.17 49.77
C VAL A 174 -35.25 10.17 50.04
N LEU A 175 -34.75 9.10 50.65
CA LEU A 175 -33.32 8.91 50.96
C LEU A 175 -32.69 10.00 51.85
N GLY A 176 -33.48 10.64 52.72
CA GLY A 176 -33.03 11.69 53.63
C GLY A 176 -32.91 13.06 52.97
N TRP A 177 -33.54 13.24 51.81
CA TRP A 177 -33.56 14.50 51.06
C TRP A 177 -34.98 15.09 51.06
N ASP A 178 -35.06 16.43 51.15
CA ASP A 178 -36.28 17.22 50.99
C ASP A 178 -36.80 17.13 49.55
N SER A 179 -37.43 15.99 49.20
CA SER A 179 -37.89 15.70 47.85
C SER A 179 -39.34 16.15 47.65
N THR A 180 -39.75 16.30 46.39
CA THR A 180 -41.15 16.55 46.02
C THR A 180 -41.55 15.59 44.91
N VAL A 181 -42.65 14.87 45.11
CA VAL A 181 -43.30 14.09 44.05
C VAL A 181 -44.44 14.92 43.48
N ARG A 182 -44.52 15.00 42.15
CA ARG A 182 -45.60 15.69 41.44
C ARG A 182 -46.24 14.77 40.42
N GLY A 183 -47.55 14.81 40.36
CA GLY A 183 -48.33 14.17 39.31
C GLY A 183 -49.02 15.24 38.47
N PHE A 184 -49.05 15.05 37.15
CA PHE A 184 -49.70 15.92 36.18
C PHE A 184 -50.64 15.10 35.30
N VAL A 185 -51.79 15.66 34.99
CA VAL A 185 -52.73 15.13 34.00
C VAL A 185 -53.14 16.26 33.05
N GLY A 186 -53.24 15.95 31.77
CA GLY A 186 -53.43 16.94 30.73
C GLY A 186 -53.83 16.34 29.40
N GLY A 187 -53.98 17.23 28.43
CA GLY A 187 -54.28 16.87 27.05
C GLY A 187 -53.71 17.89 26.09
N TYR A 188 -53.64 17.51 24.83
CA TYR A 188 -53.13 18.35 23.76
C TYR A 188 -53.95 18.21 22.49
N PHE A 189 -53.95 19.27 21.70
CA PHE A 189 -54.65 19.37 20.42
C PHE A 189 -53.76 20.06 19.39
N PHE A 190 -53.54 19.42 18.23
CA PHE A 190 -52.81 19.99 17.11
C PHE A 190 -53.60 19.86 15.80
N ASP A 191 -53.52 20.90 14.98
CA ASP A 191 -54.22 21.08 13.70
C ASP A 191 -53.20 21.45 12.62
N GLY A 192 -53.38 20.89 11.42
CA GLY A 192 -52.45 21.05 10.31
C GLY A 192 -53.16 20.94 8.96
N SER A 193 -52.65 21.63 7.94
CA SER A 193 -53.22 21.54 6.59
C SER A 193 -52.91 20.18 5.96
N SER A 194 -53.93 19.50 5.43
CA SER A 194 -53.78 18.24 4.69
C SER A 194 -53.25 17.05 5.51
N VAL A 195 -53.40 17.11 6.83
CA VAL A 195 -53.12 16.02 7.79
C VAL A 195 -54.26 15.97 8.81
N ASP A 196 -54.50 14.81 9.42
CA ASP A 196 -55.52 14.67 10.45
C ASP A 196 -55.12 15.39 11.74
N ASN A 197 -56.13 15.88 12.48
CA ASN A 197 -55.91 16.57 13.74
C ASN A 197 -55.48 15.59 14.83
N ILE A 198 -54.50 16.00 15.63
CA ILE A 198 -53.98 15.20 16.73
C ILE A 198 -54.68 15.63 18.01
N ASN A 199 -55.45 14.71 18.58
CA ASN A 199 -56.05 14.87 19.90
C ASN A 199 -55.43 13.81 20.81
N GLY A 200 -54.83 14.23 21.91
CA GLY A 200 -54.13 13.29 22.77
C GLY A 200 -54.23 13.59 24.25
N PHE A 201 -54.01 12.53 25.02
CA PHE A 201 -53.97 12.57 26.47
C PHE A 201 -52.51 12.49 26.94
N LYS A 202 -52.19 13.20 28.02
CA LYS A 202 -50.87 13.20 28.65
C LYS A 202 -50.98 13.07 30.15
N THR A 203 -50.16 12.19 30.73
CA THR A 203 -49.95 12.12 32.19
C THR A 203 -48.46 12.05 32.47
N ARG A 204 -48.01 12.71 33.54
CA ARG A 204 -46.59 12.81 33.88
C ARG A 204 -46.38 12.73 35.38
N GLY A 205 -45.47 11.86 35.79
CA GLY A 205 -44.93 11.81 37.14
C GLY A 205 -43.55 12.47 37.16
N GLU A 206 -43.29 13.31 38.16
CA GLU A 206 -42.02 13.99 38.35
C GLU A 206 -41.57 13.79 39.80
N LEU A 207 -40.32 13.38 39.99
CA LEU A 207 -39.67 13.30 41.29
C LEU A 207 -38.50 14.27 41.30
N VAL A 208 -38.67 15.36 42.04
CA VAL A 208 -37.58 16.28 42.36
C VAL A 208 -36.92 15.76 43.63
N LEU A 209 -35.81 15.05 43.46
CA LEU A 209 -35.07 14.43 44.55
C LEU A 209 -34.44 15.47 45.49
N ASN A 210 -34.00 16.59 44.92
CA ASN A 210 -33.38 17.71 45.63
C ASN A 210 -33.30 18.90 44.66
N ASN A 211 -32.62 19.98 45.05
CA ASN A 211 -32.45 21.18 44.22
C ASN A 211 -31.56 21.01 42.98
N PHE A 212 -31.04 19.81 42.68
CA PHE A 212 -30.15 19.56 41.54
C PHE A 212 -30.54 18.36 40.67
N VAL A 213 -31.39 17.41 41.11
CA VAL A 213 -31.85 16.26 40.29
C VAL A 213 -33.37 16.21 40.21
N THR A 214 -33.87 16.15 38.97
CA THR A 214 -35.27 15.84 38.66
C THR A 214 -35.33 14.61 37.76
N THR A 215 -36.18 13.66 38.12
CA THR A 215 -36.55 12.54 37.25
C THR A 215 -38.02 12.64 36.85
N GLN A 216 -38.36 12.14 35.67
CA GLN A 216 -39.73 12.13 35.19
C GLN A 216 -40.07 10.89 34.38
N ILE A 217 -41.35 10.55 34.39
CA ILE A 217 -41.97 9.59 33.49
C ILE A 217 -43.21 10.22 32.89
N ALA A 218 -43.35 10.19 31.57
CA ALA A 218 -44.51 10.72 30.86
C ALA A 218 -45.13 9.63 29.99
N TYR A 219 -46.45 9.51 30.04
CA TYR A 219 -47.23 8.69 29.13
C TYR A 219 -48.10 9.59 28.26
N THR A 220 -48.08 9.34 26.95
CA THR A 220 -48.91 10.06 25.97
C THR A 220 -49.58 9.07 25.02
N THR A 221 -50.82 9.36 24.64
CA THR A 221 -51.58 8.55 23.69
C THR A 221 -52.37 9.44 22.74
N ASP A 222 -52.23 9.18 21.43
CA ASP A 222 -52.95 9.83 20.35
C ASP A 222 -53.00 8.92 19.09
N GLN A 223 -53.74 9.32 18.07
CA GLN A 223 -53.95 8.50 16.86
C GLN A 223 -52.78 8.54 15.86
N THR A 224 -51.88 9.52 15.97
CA THR A 224 -50.78 9.75 15.02
C THR A 224 -49.46 9.15 15.52
N PHE A 225 -49.09 9.39 16.77
CA PHE A 225 -47.88 8.88 17.39
C PHE A 225 -48.12 7.62 18.25
N GLY A 226 -49.37 7.26 18.52
CA GLY A 226 -49.72 6.07 19.31
C GLY A 226 -49.42 6.21 20.80
N ASP A 227 -49.31 5.07 21.49
CA ASP A 227 -49.01 4.99 22.92
C ASP A 227 -47.50 5.09 23.15
N ASN A 228 -47.06 6.13 23.86
CA ASN A 228 -45.66 6.42 24.11
C ASN A 228 -45.37 6.57 25.61
N VAL A 229 -44.23 6.05 26.06
CA VAL A 229 -43.69 6.23 27.41
C VAL A 229 -42.30 6.83 27.32
N MET A 230 -42.12 8.00 27.90
CA MET A 230 -40.83 8.70 27.98
C MET A 230 -40.33 8.70 29.43
N VAL A 231 -39.03 8.46 29.61
CA VAL A 231 -38.37 8.56 30.92
C VAL A 231 -37.25 9.58 30.82
N GLY A 232 -37.24 10.54 31.75
CA GLY A 232 -36.28 11.64 31.76
C GLY A 232 -35.51 11.73 33.07
N MET A 233 -34.24 12.10 32.98
CA MET A 233 -33.44 12.56 34.12
C MET A 233 -32.73 13.85 33.75
N GLN A 234 -32.81 14.84 34.63
CA GLN A 234 -32.28 16.18 34.43
C GLN A 234 -31.50 16.64 35.66
N PHE A 235 -30.39 17.32 35.41
CA PHE A 235 -29.49 17.88 36.41
C PHE A 235 -29.46 19.41 36.27
N GLU A 236 -29.80 20.13 37.34
CA GLU A 236 -29.81 21.59 37.39
C GLU A 236 -28.57 22.12 38.11
N PHE A 237 -27.95 23.20 37.62
CA PHE A 237 -26.78 23.86 38.20
C PHE A 237 -26.99 25.39 38.33
N PRO A 238 -26.37 26.07 39.32
CA PRO A 238 -25.33 25.60 40.25
C PRO A 238 -25.84 24.62 41.31
N TRP A 239 -25.00 23.68 41.76
CA TRP A 239 -25.41 22.58 42.66
C TRP A 239 -25.50 23.00 44.13
N GLY A 240 -26.26 22.19 44.90
CA GLY A 240 -26.28 22.24 46.36
C GLY A 240 -26.77 23.58 46.92
N ALA A 241 -26.11 24.06 47.98
CA ALA A 241 -26.48 25.30 48.67
C ALA A 241 -26.40 26.55 47.77
N SER A 242 -25.63 26.48 46.68
CA SER A 242 -25.50 27.57 45.70
C SER A 242 -26.68 27.64 44.72
N HIS A 243 -27.53 26.60 44.64
CA HIS A 243 -28.72 26.65 43.80
C HIS A 243 -29.70 27.71 44.32
N PRO A 244 -30.28 28.57 43.46
CA PRO A 244 -31.16 29.66 43.91
C PRO A 244 -32.39 29.20 44.69
N SER A 245 -32.88 27.97 44.47
CA SER A 245 -33.98 27.41 45.28
C SER A 245 -33.55 27.02 46.69
N SER A 246 -32.27 26.72 46.93
CA SER A 246 -31.75 26.33 48.26
C SER A 246 -31.82 27.48 49.27
N SER A 247 -31.67 28.72 48.80
CA SER A 247 -31.80 29.94 49.59
C SER A 247 -33.23 30.51 49.56
N TRP A 248 -34.17 29.87 48.87
CA TRP A 248 -35.58 30.27 48.88
C TRP A 248 -36.18 30.01 50.26
N ARG A 249 -36.56 31.09 50.96
CA ARG A 249 -37.12 31.06 52.32
C ARG A 249 -38.48 31.77 52.40
N ARG A 250 -39.06 32.15 51.27
CA ARG A 250 -40.38 32.81 51.19
C ARG A 250 -41.50 31.78 51.39
N ARG A 251 -42.67 32.24 51.84
CA ARG A 251 -43.85 31.39 52.13
C ARG A 251 -44.54 30.81 50.88
N MET A 252 -43.90 30.82 49.71
CA MET A 252 -44.47 30.38 48.43
C MET A 252 -43.55 29.34 47.77
N PRO A 253 -44.05 28.55 46.79
CA PRO A 253 -43.23 27.65 45.99
C PRO A 253 -42.09 28.38 45.26
N SER A 254 -40.99 27.67 45.01
CA SER A 254 -39.84 28.21 44.29
C SER A 254 -40.22 28.62 42.86
N PRO A 255 -39.97 29.87 42.44
CA PRO A 255 -40.20 30.33 41.08
C PRO A 255 -39.04 29.98 40.13
N TYR A 256 -38.05 29.19 40.57
CA TYR A 256 -36.88 28.82 39.76
C TYR A 256 -37.10 27.59 38.89
N ARG A 257 -38.31 27.02 38.84
CA ARG A 257 -38.60 25.85 37.99
C ARG A 257 -38.52 26.19 36.51
N ALA A 258 -37.93 25.32 35.69
CA ALA A 258 -37.91 25.53 34.24
C ALA A 258 -39.34 25.56 33.67
N VAL A 259 -39.51 26.27 32.56
CA VAL A 259 -40.79 26.27 31.83
C VAL A 259 -40.96 24.91 31.14
N GLU A 260 -42.07 24.24 31.39
CA GLU A 260 -42.36 22.95 30.78
C GLU A 260 -43.21 23.13 29.53
N ARG A 261 -42.66 22.68 28.40
CA ARG A 261 -43.26 22.75 27.07
C ARG A 261 -42.62 21.71 26.17
N ASN A 262 -43.19 21.47 25.00
CA ASN A 262 -42.56 20.58 24.03
C ASN A 262 -41.29 21.23 23.44
N TYR A 263 -40.22 20.44 23.28
CA TYR A 263 -38.95 20.93 22.71
C TYR A 263 -38.99 20.98 21.19
N ASN A 264 -39.60 19.97 20.59
CA ASN A 264 -39.66 19.78 19.14
C ASN A 264 -40.93 20.42 18.56
N VAL A 265 -40.86 20.76 17.27
CA VAL A 265 -42.02 21.18 16.49
C VAL A 265 -42.82 19.91 16.15
N ILE A 266 -44.13 19.93 16.39
CA ILE A 266 -44.99 18.79 16.05
C ILE A 266 -45.16 18.73 14.54
N VAL A 267 -44.71 17.64 13.92
CA VAL A 267 -44.82 17.40 12.48
C VAL A 267 -45.59 16.12 12.25
N SER A 268 -46.61 16.19 11.38
CA SER A 268 -47.33 15.01 10.89
C SER A 268 -46.95 14.73 9.44
N GLN A 269 -46.81 13.46 9.10
CA GLN A 269 -46.43 13.03 7.75
C GLN A 269 -47.66 12.64 6.93
N SER A 270 -47.67 13.02 5.66
CA SER A 270 -48.66 12.58 4.67
C SER A 270 -47.96 12.00 3.45
N ARG A 271 -48.58 11.00 2.81
CA ARG A 271 -48.11 10.41 1.55
C ARG A 271 -49.18 10.63 0.50
N ILE A 272 -48.78 11.17 -0.64
CA ILE A 272 -49.62 11.30 -1.82
C ILE A 272 -49.17 10.25 -2.84
N GLU A 273 -50.13 9.48 -3.34
CA GLU A 273 -49.95 8.65 -4.51
C GLU A 273 -50.34 9.46 -5.75
N GLU A 274 -49.40 9.63 -6.67
CA GLU A 274 -49.63 10.18 -7.99
C GLU A 274 -49.64 8.99 -8.96
N ARG A 275 -50.74 8.79 -9.68
CA ARG A 275 -50.89 7.67 -10.61
C ARG A 275 -50.78 8.14 -12.05
N ASP A 276 -50.41 7.21 -12.93
CA ASP A 276 -50.40 7.41 -14.38
C ASP A 276 -49.53 8.60 -14.83
N LEU A 277 -48.40 8.81 -14.15
CA LEU A 277 -47.47 9.86 -14.51
C LEU A 277 -46.68 9.45 -15.74
N VAL A 278 -46.67 10.32 -16.75
CA VAL A 278 -45.87 10.11 -17.97
C VAL A 278 -44.40 10.36 -17.65
N ALA A 279 -43.53 9.42 -18.04
CA ALA A 279 -42.09 9.57 -17.94
C ALA A 279 -41.59 10.62 -18.93
N ILE A 280 -40.83 11.59 -18.43
CA ILE A 280 -40.29 12.71 -19.21
C ILE A 280 -38.80 12.49 -19.46
N ASN A 281 -38.41 12.49 -20.72
CA ASN A 281 -37.03 12.41 -21.15
C ASN A 281 -36.28 13.68 -20.69
N PRO A 282 -35.21 13.56 -19.88
CA PRO A 282 -34.47 14.71 -19.39
C PRO A 282 -33.70 15.46 -20.48
N GLU A 283 -33.43 14.85 -21.63
CA GLU A 283 -32.68 15.45 -22.73
C GLU A 283 -33.57 16.35 -23.59
N THR A 284 -34.82 15.92 -23.83
CA THR A 284 -35.77 16.65 -24.69
C THR A 284 -36.77 17.49 -23.90
N GLY A 285 -37.00 17.17 -22.63
CA GLY A 285 -38.08 17.73 -21.82
C GLY A 285 -39.48 17.28 -22.25
N GLN A 286 -39.57 16.29 -23.14
CA GLN A 286 -40.81 15.72 -23.67
C GLN A 286 -41.07 14.33 -23.07
N ALA A 287 -42.27 13.79 -23.26
CA ALA A 287 -42.55 12.41 -22.89
C ALA A 287 -41.61 11.46 -23.64
N TRP A 288 -41.15 10.40 -22.99
CA TRP A 288 -40.41 9.33 -23.65
C TRP A 288 -41.26 8.71 -24.76
N GLU A 289 -40.80 8.80 -26.00
CA GLU A 289 -41.44 8.16 -27.16
C GLU A 289 -40.89 6.74 -27.36
N VAL A 290 -41.71 5.75 -27.06
CA VAL A 290 -41.35 4.32 -27.11
C VAL A 290 -42.00 3.64 -28.31
N GLN A 291 -41.16 3.00 -29.14
CA GLN A 291 -41.60 2.21 -30.27
C GLN A 291 -41.16 0.75 -30.09
N HIS A 292 -42.13 -0.16 -30.10
CA HIS A 292 -41.91 -1.58 -29.90
C HIS A 292 -41.67 -2.31 -31.22
N VAL A 293 -40.73 -3.24 -31.24
CA VAL A 293 -40.41 -4.09 -32.40
C VAL A 293 -40.47 -5.56 -31.99
N SER A 294 -41.09 -6.41 -32.81
CA SER A 294 -41.20 -7.85 -32.56
C SER A 294 -41.11 -8.66 -33.85
N GLY A 295 -40.58 -9.88 -33.78
CA GLY A 295 -40.55 -10.82 -34.92
C GLY A 295 -41.93 -11.22 -35.45
N GLY A 296 -43.00 -11.00 -34.67
CA GLY A 296 -44.39 -11.17 -35.09
C GLY A 296 -45.10 -9.88 -35.54
N GLY A 297 -44.38 -8.74 -35.56
CA GLY A 297 -44.94 -7.42 -35.92
C GLY A 297 -45.32 -7.28 -37.39
N SER A 298 -46.02 -6.20 -37.74
CA SER A 298 -46.48 -5.93 -39.12
C SER A 298 -46.09 -4.55 -39.62
N SER A 299 -46.12 -4.34 -40.94
CA SER A 299 -45.73 -3.07 -41.57
C SER A 299 -46.74 -1.93 -41.42
N GLY A 300 -47.95 -2.21 -40.95
CA GLY A 300 -48.99 -1.22 -40.64
C GLY A 300 -49.28 -1.07 -39.16
N ALA A 301 -48.41 -1.61 -38.29
CA ALA A 301 -48.58 -1.59 -36.84
C ALA A 301 -48.44 -0.17 -36.26
N GLY A 302 -49.01 0.07 -35.08
CA GLY A 302 -48.91 1.34 -34.35
C GLY A 302 -47.64 1.53 -33.50
N GLY A 303 -46.76 0.53 -33.43
CA GLY A 303 -45.52 0.58 -32.65
C GLY A 303 -45.71 0.51 -31.13
N THR A 304 -46.91 0.16 -30.67
CA THR A 304 -47.22 0.00 -29.25
C THR A 304 -46.83 -1.39 -28.74
N TYR A 305 -46.78 -1.58 -27.42
CA TYR A 305 -46.49 -2.91 -26.85
C TYR A 305 -47.41 -4.02 -27.37
N ALA A 306 -48.70 -3.71 -27.61
CA ALA A 306 -49.69 -4.68 -28.10
C ALA A 306 -49.74 -4.81 -29.63
N ASP A 307 -49.18 -3.86 -30.37
CA ASP A 307 -49.12 -3.82 -31.84
C ASP A 307 -47.75 -3.33 -32.30
N PRO A 308 -46.69 -4.17 -32.16
CA PRO A 308 -45.31 -3.78 -32.44
C PRO A 308 -44.99 -3.77 -33.94
N PHE A 309 -44.02 -2.96 -34.32
CA PHE A 309 -43.45 -2.93 -35.67
C PHE A 309 -42.69 -4.22 -36.01
N ALA A 310 -42.58 -4.51 -37.31
CA ALA A 310 -41.80 -5.64 -37.82
C ALA A 310 -40.29 -5.33 -37.89
N THR A 311 -39.93 -4.05 -38.07
CA THR A 311 -38.53 -3.63 -38.25
C THR A 311 -38.16 -2.42 -37.41
N VAL A 312 -36.86 -2.29 -37.11
CA VAL A 312 -36.31 -1.12 -36.42
C VAL A 312 -36.47 0.16 -37.26
N ALA A 313 -36.34 0.07 -38.58
CA ALA A 313 -36.52 1.23 -39.46
C ALA A 313 -37.93 1.84 -39.37
N GLN A 314 -38.97 1.02 -39.13
CA GLN A 314 -40.34 1.52 -38.92
C GLN A 314 -40.45 2.27 -37.60
N ALA A 315 -39.87 1.73 -36.52
CA ALA A 315 -39.80 2.39 -35.23
C ALA A 315 -39.05 3.75 -35.32
N GLN A 316 -37.95 3.79 -36.07
CA GLN A 316 -37.19 5.03 -36.31
C GLN A 316 -37.99 6.06 -37.10
N ALA A 317 -38.68 5.65 -38.16
CA ALA A 317 -39.54 6.53 -38.95
C ALA A 317 -40.73 7.10 -38.15
N ALA A 318 -41.14 6.41 -37.07
CA ALA A 318 -42.16 6.88 -36.14
C ALA A 318 -41.62 7.85 -35.06
N GLY A 319 -40.32 8.15 -35.03
CA GLY A 319 -39.72 9.14 -34.12
C GLY A 319 -39.37 8.60 -32.74
N ALA A 320 -39.01 7.32 -32.62
CA ALA A 320 -38.66 6.70 -31.34
C ALA A 320 -37.47 7.37 -30.63
N ASP A 321 -37.65 7.72 -29.34
CA ASP A 321 -36.55 7.93 -28.41
C ASP A 321 -36.00 6.57 -27.93
N LEU A 322 -36.92 5.65 -27.58
CA LEU A 322 -36.62 4.27 -27.18
C LEU A 322 -37.20 3.29 -28.21
N ILE A 323 -36.34 2.48 -28.80
CA ILE A 323 -36.71 1.32 -29.60
C ILE A 323 -36.60 0.09 -28.70
N TYR A 324 -37.75 -0.45 -28.29
CA TYR A 324 -37.82 -1.59 -27.37
C TYR A 324 -38.11 -2.89 -28.13
N VAL A 325 -37.11 -3.76 -28.25
CA VAL A 325 -37.19 -4.98 -29.07
C VAL A 325 -37.57 -6.18 -28.21
N HIS A 326 -38.68 -6.83 -28.55
CA HIS A 326 -39.22 -7.97 -27.79
C HIS A 326 -38.35 -9.22 -27.93
N GLY A 327 -38.36 -10.07 -26.90
CA GLY A 327 -37.66 -11.35 -26.87
C GLY A 327 -38.04 -12.28 -28.03
N ASN A 328 -37.11 -13.17 -28.39
CA ASN A 328 -37.18 -14.06 -29.56
C ASN A 328 -37.21 -13.36 -30.93
N THR A 329 -37.08 -12.03 -30.99
CA THR A 329 -36.98 -11.31 -32.26
C THR A 329 -35.61 -11.53 -32.90
N VAL A 330 -35.60 -11.81 -34.21
CA VAL A 330 -34.38 -11.91 -35.03
C VAL A 330 -34.41 -10.79 -36.07
N LEU A 331 -33.41 -9.92 -36.01
CA LEU A 331 -33.20 -8.81 -36.93
C LEU A 331 -32.08 -9.17 -37.91
N GLY A 332 -32.20 -8.71 -39.16
CA GLY A 332 -31.22 -8.97 -40.23
C GLY A 332 -30.73 -7.73 -40.99
N ASP A 333 -31.24 -6.56 -40.63
CA ASP A 333 -30.87 -5.29 -41.25
C ASP A 333 -29.89 -4.51 -40.37
N ALA A 334 -28.98 -3.75 -40.99
CA ALA A 334 -28.12 -2.82 -40.26
C ALA A 334 -28.95 -1.70 -39.62
N ILE A 335 -28.55 -1.26 -38.42
CA ILE A 335 -29.24 -0.23 -37.63
C ILE A 335 -28.32 0.98 -37.47
N THR A 336 -28.82 2.20 -37.70
CA THR A 336 -28.10 3.44 -37.41
C THR A 336 -28.93 4.27 -36.46
N LEU A 337 -28.44 4.49 -35.24
CA LEU A 337 -29.13 5.26 -34.21
C LEU A 337 -28.91 6.76 -34.42
N SER A 338 -29.95 7.54 -34.17
CA SER A 338 -29.83 9.01 -34.07
C SER A 338 -29.34 9.42 -32.69
N ASP A 339 -28.89 10.66 -32.55
CA ASP A 339 -28.48 11.21 -31.24
C ASP A 339 -29.62 11.11 -30.22
N GLY A 340 -29.32 10.67 -29.00
CA GLY A 340 -30.27 10.43 -27.91
C GLY A 340 -31.14 9.19 -28.07
N GLN A 341 -30.98 8.41 -29.15
CA GLN A 341 -31.81 7.21 -29.38
C GLN A 341 -31.28 5.97 -28.66
N HIS A 342 -32.18 5.25 -27.99
CA HIS A 342 -31.88 4.03 -27.25
C HIS A 342 -32.45 2.80 -27.95
N LEU A 343 -31.62 1.78 -28.19
CA LEU A 343 -32.02 0.47 -28.69
C LEU A 343 -31.88 -0.56 -27.57
N MET A 344 -32.98 -0.94 -26.95
CA MET A 344 -32.97 -1.85 -25.80
C MET A 344 -33.75 -3.12 -26.11
N GLY A 345 -33.09 -4.27 -25.94
CA GLY A 345 -33.72 -5.57 -25.99
C GLY A 345 -34.46 -5.86 -24.68
N GLU A 346 -35.56 -6.59 -24.80
CA GLU A 346 -36.36 -7.03 -23.67
C GLU A 346 -35.55 -7.92 -22.73
N GLY A 347 -35.52 -7.57 -21.45
CA GLY A 347 -34.75 -8.27 -20.42
C GLY A 347 -34.63 -7.44 -19.14
N ALA A 348 -34.14 -8.09 -18.08
CA ALA A 348 -33.87 -7.40 -16.82
C ALA A 348 -32.71 -6.39 -16.98
N GLY A 349 -32.66 -5.38 -16.10
CA GLY A 349 -31.53 -4.46 -16.00
C GLY A 349 -31.53 -3.30 -16.98
N ASN A 350 -32.62 -3.05 -17.72
CA ASN A 350 -32.79 -1.81 -18.48
C ASN A 350 -33.34 -0.70 -17.59
N PHE A 351 -32.72 0.48 -17.69
CA PHE A 351 -33.09 1.66 -16.90
C PHE A 351 -33.17 2.89 -17.80
N LEU A 352 -34.08 3.79 -17.48
CA LEU A 352 -34.16 5.14 -18.04
C LEU A 352 -34.21 6.17 -16.93
N ARG A 353 -34.02 7.44 -17.29
CA ARG A 353 -34.13 8.57 -16.38
C ARG A 353 -35.40 9.36 -16.68
N ASP A 354 -36.10 9.76 -15.62
CA ASP A 354 -37.16 10.75 -15.63
C ASP A 354 -36.62 12.11 -15.16
N LEU A 355 -37.00 13.18 -15.86
CA LEU A 355 -36.58 14.55 -15.55
C LEU A 355 -36.87 14.96 -14.09
N ASN A 356 -37.98 14.51 -13.50
CA ASN A 356 -38.44 14.95 -12.19
C ASN A 356 -38.18 13.96 -11.06
N ARG A 357 -37.91 12.68 -11.39
CA ARG A 357 -37.90 11.57 -10.42
C ARG A 357 -36.67 10.67 -10.50
N GLY A 358 -35.72 10.95 -11.38
CA GLY A 358 -34.46 10.20 -11.47
C GLY A 358 -34.61 8.87 -12.21
N THR A 359 -33.77 7.90 -11.88
CA THR A 359 -33.69 6.63 -12.61
C THR A 359 -34.82 5.67 -12.22
N PHE A 360 -35.43 5.01 -13.20
CA PHE A 360 -36.41 3.95 -12.99
C PHE A 360 -36.12 2.75 -13.91
N ALA A 361 -36.52 1.56 -13.48
CA ALA A 361 -36.38 0.34 -14.27
C ALA A 361 -37.50 0.24 -15.32
N LEU A 362 -37.16 -0.21 -16.52
CA LEU A 362 -38.17 -0.50 -17.54
C LEU A 362 -39.01 -1.74 -17.14
N PRO A 363 -40.28 -1.81 -17.57
CA PRO A 363 -41.10 -3.00 -17.36
C PRO A 363 -40.42 -4.24 -17.96
N ASN A 364 -40.11 -5.23 -17.12
CA ASN A 364 -39.58 -6.51 -17.59
C ASN A 364 -40.75 -7.43 -17.94
N THR A 365 -41.07 -7.52 -19.24
CA THR A 365 -42.16 -8.34 -19.77
C THR A 365 -41.68 -9.69 -20.32
N LEU A 366 -40.38 -10.01 -20.21
CA LEU A 366 -39.79 -11.18 -20.86
C LEU A 366 -40.39 -12.47 -20.30
N ALA A 367 -41.09 -13.22 -21.15
CA ALA A 367 -41.68 -14.50 -20.76
C ALA A 367 -40.60 -15.51 -20.36
N ALA A 368 -40.90 -16.35 -19.36
CA ALA A 368 -39.99 -17.40 -18.92
C ALA A 368 -39.56 -18.32 -20.09
N GLY A 369 -38.26 -18.43 -20.35
CA GLY A 369 -37.69 -19.22 -21.45
C GLY A 369 -37.54 -18.48 -22.78
N ALA A 370 -38.03 -17.25 -22.91
CA ALA A 370 -37.76 -16.41 -24.08
C ALA A 370 -36.26 -16.05 -24.16
N GLN A 371 -35.73 -16.03 -25.38
CA GLN A 371 -34.36 -15.64 -25.66
C GLN A 371 -34.26 -14.13 -25.82
N THR A 372 -33.10 -13.55 -25.49
CA THR A 372 -32.80 -12.15 -25.77
C THR A 372 -32.86 -11.89 -27.29
N PRO A 373 -33.26 -10.68 -27.71
CA PRO A 373 -33.27 -10.31 -29.13
C PRO A 373 -31.93 -10.52 -29.81
N ARG A 374 -31.97 -10.92 -31.07
CA ARG A 374 -30.78 -11.25 -31.85
C ARG A 374 -30.68 -10.44 -33.15
N LEU A 375 -29.51 -9.89 -33.44
CA LEU A 375 -29.15 -9.28 -34.71
C LEU A 375 -28.13 -10.17 -35.42
N THR A 376 -28.42 -10.59 -36.65
CA THR A 376 -27.63 -11.61 -37.34
C THR A 376 -27.51 -11.40 -38.85
N GLY A 377 -26.41 -11.89 -39.44
CA GLY A 377 -26.27 -11.99 -40.90
C GLY A 377 -26.10 -10.66 -41.65
N VAL A 378 -25.72 -9.59 -40.94
CA VAL A 378 -25.47 -8.27 -41.56
C VAL A 378 -24.09 -8.26 -42.22
N ALA A 379 -24.01 -7.65 -43.40
CA ALA A 379 -22.75 -7.30 -44.06
C ALA A 379 -22.43 -5.82 -43.83
N GLY A 380 -21.22 -5.54 -43.32
CA GLY A 380 -20.85 -4.20 -42.82
C GLY A 380 -21.19 -4.02 -41.34
N PRO A 381 -21.14 -2.78 -40.81
CA PRO A 381 -21.47 -2.49 -39.42
C PRO A 381 -22.92 -2.86 -39.07
N ALA A 382 -23.12 -3.70 -38.04
CA ALA A 382 -24.47 -4.13 -37.67
C ALA A 382 -25.25 -3.03 -36.94
N ILE A 383 -24.60 -2.27 -36.05
CA ILE A 383 -25.18 -1.09 -35.39
C ILE A 383 -24.20 0.09 -35.48
N THR A 384 -24.68 1.27 -35.88
CA THR A 384 -23.96 2.54 -35.82
C THR A 384 -24.56 3.44 -34.75
N LEU A 385 -23.75 3.96 -33.84
CA LEU A 385 -24.14 4.81 -32.71
C LEU A 385 -24.09 6.31 -33.07
N GLY A 386 -25.05 7.08 -32.55
CA GLY A 386 -25.00 8.53 -32.45
C GLY A 386 -24.56 9.00 -31.06
N ASP A 387 -24.62 10.31 -30.82
CA ASP A 387 -24.34 10.91 -29.51
C ASP A 387 -25.40 10.49 -28.49
N ASN A 388 -24.99 10.18 -27.26
CA ASN A 388 -25.84 9.72 -26.15
C ASN A 388 -26.72 8.50 -26.50
N SER A 389 -26.41 7.77 -27.58
CA SER A 389 -27.13 6.54 -27.92
C SER A 389 -26.76 5.40 -26.98
N SER A 390 -27.69 4.47 -26.76
CA SER A 390 -27.41 3.25 -26.01
C SER A 390 -27.90 1.98 -26.69
N VAL A 391 -27.16 0.89 -26.56
CA VAL A 391 -27.56 -0.47 -26.96
C VAL A 391 -27.54 -1.39 -25.74
N SER A 392 -28.63 -2.10 -25.47
CA SER A 392 -28.66 -3.04 -24.35
C SER A 392 -29.40 -4.35 -24.60
N ASN A 393 -28.98 -5.43 -23.93
CA ASN A 393 -29.67 -6.73 -23.93
C ASN A 393 -29.83 -7.37 -25.32
N PHE A 394 -28.74 -7.46 -26.09
CA PHE A 394 -28.73 -8.07 -27.43
C PHE A 394 -27.75 -9.24 -27.56
N VAL A 395 -28.09 -10.17 -28.45
CA VAL A 395 -27.12 -11.06 -29.10
C VAL A 395 -26.82 -10.49 -30.49
N ILE A 396 -25.54 -10.29 -30.80
CA ILE A 396 -25.07 -9.91 -32.13
C ILE A 396 -24.21 -11.05 -32.66
N ASP A 397 -24.66 -11.75 -33.71
CA ASP A 397 -23.96 -12.93 -34.22
C ASP A 397 -23.83 -13.03 -35.74
N GLY A 398 -22.76 -13.67 -36.22
CA GLY A 398 -22.56 -13.96 -37.64
C GLY A 398 -22.47 -12.72 -38.54
N ILE A 399 -21.79 -11.68 -38.07
CA ILE A 399 -21.64 -10.41 -38.80
C ILE A 399 -20.37 -10.45 -39.66
N THR A 400 -20.53 -10.12 -40.95
CA THR A 400 -19.41 -9.96 -41.87
C THR A 400 -19.00 -8.49 -41.92
N GLY A 401 -18.16 -8.07 -40.97
CA GLY A 401 -17.83 -6.67 -40.71
C GLY A 401 -17.79 -6.38 -39.21
N ASP A 402 -18.02 -5.13 -38.84
CA ASP A 402 -18.02 -4.69 -37.44
C ASP A 402 -19.38 -4.96 -36.77
N GLY A 403 -19.39 -5.29 -35.47
CA GLY A 403 -20.62 -5.49 -34.70
C GLY A 403 -21.32 -4.16 -34.39
N ILE A 404 -20.74 -3.38 -33.49
CA ILE A 404 -21.20 -2.03 -33.15
C ILE A 404 -20.09 -1.02 -33.47
N VAL A 405 -20.43 0.09 -34.13
CA VAL A 405 -19.51 1.18 -34.44
C VAL A 405 -20.00 2.52 -33.94
N GLY A 406 -19.09 3.40 -33.53
CA GLY A 406 -19.35 4.82 -33.28
C GLY A 406 -18.21 5.68 -33.81
N ASN A 407 -18.51 6.78 -34.49
CA ASN A 407 -17.51 7.71 -35.00
C ASN A 407 -17.87 9.14 -34.56
N GLY A 408 -17.08 9.71 -33.66
CA GLY A 408 -17.39 10.98 -33.00
C GLY A 408 -18.46 10.87 -31.92
N ALA A 409 -18.96 9.66 -31.63
CA ALA A 409 -20.06 9.44 -30.68
C ALA A 409 -19.61 9.79 -29.25
N SER A 410 -20.28 10.78 -28.64
CA SER A 410 -20.09 11.19 -27.26
C SER A 410 -21.17 10.58 -26.36
N GLY A 411 -20.81 10.06 -25.18
CA GLY A 411 -21.81 9.60 -24.21
C GLY A 411 -22.46 8.24 -24.50
N ALA A 412 -21.85 7.42 -25.37
CA ALA A 412 -22.42 6.14 -25.78
C ALA A 412 -22.43 5.08 -24.67
N ALA A 413 -23.47 4.24 -24.63
CA ALA A 413 -23.56 3.13 -23.68
C ALA A 413 -23.88 1.79 -24.37
N VAL A 414 -23.10 0.74 -24.11
CA VAL A 414 -23.35 -0.62 -24.58
C VAL A 414 -23.36 -1.55 -23.37
N THR A 415 -24.52 -2.16 -23.07
CA THR A 415 -24.70 -2.95 -21.86
C THR A 415 -25.32 -4.32 -22.13
N ASN A 416 -24.79 -5.37 -21.49
CA ASN A 416 -25.32 -6.75 -21.60
C ASN A 416 -25.46 -7.23 -23.06
N VAL A 417 -24.43 -7.01 -23.89
CA VAL A 417 -24.40 -7.45 -25.28
C VAL A 417 -23.46 -8.63 -25.44
N ARG A 418 -23.93 -9.68 -26.12
CA ARG A 418 -23.15 -10.86 -26.48
C ARG A 418 -22.78 -10.83 -27.97
N PHE A 419 -21.49 -10.86 -28.26
CA PHE A 419 -20.91 -10.94 -29.60
C PHE A 419 -20.44 -12.36 -29.91
N SER A 420 -20.72 -12.85 -31.12
CA SER A 420 -20.13 -14.10 -31.61
C SER A 420 -20.05 -14.18 -33.14
N GLY A 421 -18.93 -14.68 -33.69
CA GLY A 421 -18.79 -14.82 -35.14
C GLY A 421 -18.75 -13.48 -35.87
N ILE A 422 -18.11 -12.47 -35.28
CA ILE A 422 -17.86 -11.16 -35.92
C ILE A 422 -16.49 -11.21 -36.62
N THR A 423 -16.45 -10.93 -37.92
CA THR A 423 -15.20 -11.00 -38.69
C THR A 423 -14.36 -9.71 -38.64
N GLY A 424 -14.99 -8.57 -38.36
CA GLY A 424 -14.33 -7.28 -38.08
C GLY A 424 -14.22 -7.01 -36.58
N ASP A 425 -14.37 -5.75 -36.17
CA ASP A 425 -14.33 -5.37 -34.75
C ASP A 425 -15.70 -5.57 -34.11
N ALA A 426 -15.79 -6.35 -33.04
CA ALA A 426 -17.07 -6.57 -32.36
C ALA A 426 -17.66 -5.26 -31.80
N LEU A 427 -16.80 -4.40 -31.24
CA LEU A 427 -17.16 -3.03 -30.86
C LEU A 427 -16.01 -2.09 -31.24
N ARG A 428 -16.28 -1.09 -32.09
CA ARG A 428 -15.31 -0.06 -32.47
C ARG A 428 -15.84 1.35 -32.21
N LEU A 429 -15.12 2.12 -31.41
CA LEU A 429 -15.36 3.54 -31.19
C LEU A 429 -14.18 4.34 -31.73
N THR A 430 -14.46 5.33 -32.56
CA THR A 430 -13.45 6.23 -33.14
C THR A 430 -13.75 7.66 -32.73
N ASN A 431 -12.75 8.40 -32.23
CA ASN A 431 -12.88 9.77 -31.75
C ASN A 431 -14.02 9.97 -30.73
N ALA A 432 -14.22 9.03 -29.82
CA ALA A 432 -15.30 9.09 -28.84
C ALA A 432 -15.07 10.21 -27.80
N GLY A 433 -16.18 10.79 -27.31
CA GLY A 433 -16.18 11.84 -26.28
C GLY A 433 -17.10 11.52 -25.09
N GLY A 434 -17.12 12.40 -24.10
CA GLY A 434 -18.01 12.28 -22.94
C GLY A 434 -17.74 11.02 -22.12
N THR A 435 -18.77 10.47 -21.48
CA THR A 435 -18.66 9.23 -20.69
C THR A 435 -19.17 8.04 -21.49
N VAL A 436 -18.30 7.08 -21.78
CA VAL A 436 -18.65 5.86 -22.50
C VAL A 436 -18.73 4.68 -21.54
N SER A 437 -19.87 3.99 -21.52
CA SER A 437 -20.11 2.85 -20.62
C SER A 437 -20.23 1.55 -21.38
N LEU A 438 -19.27 0.64 -21.20
CA LEU A 438 -19.21 -0.68 -21.84
C LEU A 438 -19.30 -1.75 -20.75
N ALA A 439 -20.49 -2.28 -20.49
CA ALA A 439 -20.72 -3.13 -19.32
C ALA A 439 -21.39 -4.46 -19.63
N GLY A 440 -20.97 -5.53 -18.94
CA GLY A 440 -21.57 -6.85 -19.12
C GLY A 440 -21.39 -7.41 -20.54
N LEU A 441 -20.29 -7.07 -21.22
CA LEU A 441 -20.03 -7.52 -22.58
C LEU A 441 -19.47 -8.95 -22.60
N GLN A 442 -19.94 -9.76 -23.55
CA GLN A 442 -19.48 -11.13 -23.73
C GLN A 442 -19.04 -11.37 -25.18
N PHE A 443 -17.79 -11.73 -25.40
CA PHE A 443 -17.25 -12.04 -26.71
C PHE A 443 -16.93 -13.53 -26.77
N LEU A 444 -17.57 -14.26 -27.68
CA LEU A 444 -17.45 -15.71 -27.79
C LEU A 444 -17.18 -16.12 -29.24
N ASN A 445 -16.03 -16.74 -29.52
CA ASN A 445 -15.64 -17.20 -30.85
C ASN A 445 -15.77 -16.07 -31.88
N THR A 446 -15.00 -15.01 -31.68
CA THR A 446 -15.04 -13.78 -32.49
C THR A 446 -13.79 -13.74 -33.37
N PRO A 447 -13.85 -14.09 -34.67
CA PRO A 447 -12.65 -14.15 -35.51
C PRO A 447 -11.87 -12.84 -35.65
N GLY A 448 -12.52 -11.69 -35.58
CA GLY A 448 -11.86 -10.38 -35.59
C GLY A 448 -11.43 -9.93 -34.19
N ARG A 449 -11.43 -8.60 -33.95
CA ARG A 449 -11.06 -8.00 -32.66
C ARG A 449 -12.25 -7.85 -31.73
N GLY A 450 -11.99 -7.74 -30.43
CA GLY A 450 -13.01 -7.53 -29.41
C GLY A 450 -13.46 -6.07 -29.33
N VAL A 451 -12.89 -5.32 -28.40
CA VAL A 451 -13.17 -3.89 -28.21
C VAL A 451 -12.02 -3.06 -28.77
N VAL A 452 -12.34 -2.06 -29.59
CA VAL A 452 -11.39 -1.09 -30.15
C VAL A 452 -11.89 0.32 -29.86
N VAL A 453 -11.08 1.12 -29.16
CA VAL A 453 -11.32 2.56 -28.98
C VAL A 453 -10.11 3.31 -29.52
N ASP A 454 -10.30 4.10 -30.56
CA ASP A 454 -9.23 4.78 -31.28
C ASP A 454 -9.49 6.28 -31.40
N GLY A 455 -8.64 7.10 -30.77
CA GLY A 455 -8.78 8.55 -30.74
C GLY A 455 -9.81 9.07 -29.73
N GLY A 456 -9.93 10.40 -29.66
CA GLY A 456 -10.90 11.08 -28.80
C GLY A 456 -10.39 11.36 -27.38
N ASN A 457 -11.31 11.68 -26.49
CA ASN A 457 -11.03 12.05 -25.10
C ASN A 457 -12.10 11.54 -24.12
N ALA A 458 -12.76 10.43 -24.45
CA ALA A 458 -13.82 9.83 -23.64
C ALA A 458 -13.31 9.31 -22.30
N ASN A 459 -14.18 9.37 -21.29
CA ASN A 459 -14.06 8.61 -20.05
C ASN A 459 -14.72 7.24 -20.26
N VAL A 460 -13.93 6.21 -20.53
CA VAL A 460 -14.40 4.87 -20.86
C VAL A 460 -14.41 3.98 -19.62
N THR A 461 -15.53 3.34 -19.33
CA THR A 461 -15.60 2.21 -18.39
C THR A 461 -15.85 0.91 -19.15
N LEU A 462 -15.06 -0.13 -18.88
CA LEU A 462 -15.15 -1.43 -19.55
C LEU A 462 -15.23 -2.59 -18.54
N THR A 463 -16.25 -3.44 -18.70
CA THR A 463 -16.33 -4.78 -18.08
C THR A 463 -16.81 -5.81 -19.09
N GLY A 464 -16.12 -6.94 -19.16
CA GLY A 464 -16.50 -8.00 -20.07
C GLY A 464 -15.60 -9.24 -20.02
N SER A 465 -16.03 -10.27 -20.74
CA SER A 465 -15.30 -11.53 -20.89
C SER A 465 -15.03 -11.83 -22.36
N PHE A 466 -13.80 -12.22 -22.68
CA PHE A 466 -13.33 -12.49 -24.03
C PHE A 466 -12.89 -13.94 -24.13
N THR A 467 -13.57 -14.73 -24.96
CA THR A 467 -13.25 -16.15 -25.17
C THR A 467 -13.10 -16.41 -26.67
N ASN A 468 -11.92 -16.87 -27.08
CA ASN A 468 -11.57 -17.16 -28.48
C ASN A 468 -11.80 -15.94 -29.40
N VAL A 469 -11.19 -14.81 -29.06
CA VAL A 469 -11.14 -13.63 -29.94
C VAL A 469 -9.92 -13.77 -30.84
N GLY A 470 -10.07 -13.70 -32.15
CA GLY A 470 -9.04 -14.05 -33.13
C GLY A 470 -7.97 -12.98 -33.31
N GLY A 471 -8.32 -11.70 -33.18
CA GLY A 471 -7.37 -10.58 -33.10
C GLY A 471 -7.13 -10.12 -31.66
N ASP A 472 -6.75 -8.85 -31.50
CA ASP A 472 -6.63 -8.20 -30.19
C ASP A 472 -7.98 -8.23 -29.43
N ALA A 473 -7.96 -8.63 -28.16
CA ALA A 473 -9.19 -8.68 -27.36
C ALA A 473 -9.66 -7.27 -26.94
N VAL A 474 -8.73 -6.44 -26.47
CA VAL A 474 -8.99 -5.05 -26.09
C VAL A 474 -7.89 -4.15 -26.63
N THR A 475 -8.27 -3.11 -27.36
CA THR A 475 -7.37 -2.10 -27.92
C THR A 475 -7.85 -0.71 -27.55
N PHE A 476 -6.99 0.07 -26.91
CA PHE A 476 -7.11 1.51 -26.75
C PHE A 476 -5.94 2.17 -27.48
N SER A 477 -6.21 3.08 -28.40
CA SER A 477 -5.17 3.76 -29.17
C SER A 477 -5.42 5.25 -29.33
N ASN A 478 -4.35 6.04 -29.41
CA ASN A 478 -4.36 7.45 -29.83
C ASN A 478 -5.29 8.37 -29.02
N MET A 479 -5.59 8.03 -27.76
CA MET A 479 -6.48 8.85 -26.94
C MET A 479 -5.77 10.12 -26.48
N THR A 480 -6.36 11.28 -26.78
CA THR A 480 -5.79 12.61 -26.50
C THR A 480 -6.06 13.12 -25.07
N GLY A 481 -6.82 12.35 -24.28
CA GLY A 481 -7.17 12.63 -22.89
C GLY A 481 -8.31 11.74 -22.41
N GLY A 482 -8.98 12.13 -21.32
CA GLY A 482 -10.03 11.31 -20.71
C GLY A 482 -9.46 10.31 -19.70
N SER A 483 -10.18 9.21 -19.46
CA SER A 483 -9.74 8.14 -18.56
C SER A 483 -10.26 6.79 -19.01
N ILE A 484 -9.50 5.73 -18.80
CA ILE A 484 -9.91 4.35 -19.08
C ILE A 484 -9.99 3.58 -17.76
N GLN A 485 -11.17 3.07 -17.43
CA GLN A 485 -11.40 2.25 -16.24
C GLN A 485 -11.86 0.85 -16.66
N MET A 486 -10.98 -0.13 -16.47
CA MET A 486 -11.27 -1.53 -16.69
C MET A 486 -11.55 -2.21 -15.36
N GLY A 487 -12.74 -2.79 -15.22
CA GLY A 487 -13.10 -3.59 -14.05
C GLY A 487 -12.41 -4.95 -14.07
N GLN A 488 -13.16 -6.02 -13.82
CA GLN A 488 -12.65 -7.37 -13.99
C GLN A 488 -12.67 -7.74 -15.48
N LEU A 489 -11.50 -8.05 -16.04
CA LEU A 489 -11.36 -8.53 -17.43
C LEU A 489 -10.78 -9.95 -17.45
N GLY A 490 -11.50 -10.84 -18.13
CA GLY A 490 -11.04 -12.21 -18.40
C GLY A 490 -10.89 -12.42 -19.90
N ILE A 491 -9.66 -12.66 -20.35
CA ILE A 491 -9.31 -12.94 -21.75
C ILE A 491 -8.75 -14.36 -21.82
N ILE A 492 -9.42 -15.22 -22.58
CA ILE A 492 -9.10 -16.64 -22.70
C ILE A 492 -9.03 -17.04 -24.18
N GLY A 493 -7.90 -17.58 -24.62
CA GLY A 493 -7.71 -18.03 -26.01
C GLY A 493 -7.63 -16.86 -26.99
N GLY A 494 -6.85 -15.83 -26.68
CA GLY A 494 -6.62 -14.70 -27.59
C GLY A 494 -5.79 -15.14 -28.81
N GLY A 495 -6.28 -14.89 -30.01
CA GLY A 495 -5.66 -15.27 -31.28
C GLY A 495 -4.51 -14.36 -31.72
N ASP A 496 -4.42 -13.15 -31.16
CA ASP A 496 -3.26 -12.26 -31.23
C ASP A 496 -2.92 -11.75 -29.80
N ARG A 497 -3.04 -10.44 -29.52
CA ARG A 497 -2.73 -9.87 -28.20
C ARG A 497 -3.92 -9.81 -27.25
N GLY A 498 -3.65 -9.74 -25.95
CA GLY A 498 -4.68 -9.61 -24.92
C GLY A 498 -5.20 -8.17 -24.81
N VAL A 499 -4.43 -7.31 -24.14
CA VAL A 499 -4.73 -5.89 -23.96
C VAL A 499 -3.64 -5.05 -24.61
N VAL A 500 -4.04 -4.11 -25.47
CA VAL A 500 -3.13 -3.19 -26.17
C VAL A 500 -3.52 -1.76 -25.85
N MET A 501 -2.55 -0.98 -25.37
CA MET A 501 -2.68 0.41 -25.00
C MET A 501 -1.55 1.17 -25.69
N SER A 502 -1.87 2.03 -26.64
CA SER A 502 -0.85 2.69 -27.46
C SER A 502 -1.15 4.17 -27.70
N GLY A 503 -0.18 5.06 -27.49
CA GLY A 503 -0.37 6.48 -27.76
C GLY A 503 -1.44 7.13 -26.86
N LEU A 504 -1.48 6.77 -25.58
CA LEU A 504 -2.50 7.25 -24.65
C LEU A 504 -2.00 8.45 -23.84
N ALA A 505 -2.72 9.57 -23.90
CA ALA A 505 -2.63 10.65 -22.91
C ALA A 505 -3.68 10.50 -21.79
N ALA A 506 -4.54 9.49 -21.86
CA ALA A 506 -5.55 9.17 -20.86
C ALA A 506 -4.94 8.34 -19.72
N ASP A 507 -5.35 8.62 -18.48
CA ASP A 507 -5.00 7.74 -17.36
C ASP A 507 -5.76 6.41 -17.49
N VAL A 508 -5.07 5.30 -17.22
CA VAL A 508 -5.61 3.95 -17.25
C VAL A 508 -5.64 3.35 -15.86
N THR A 509 -6.77 2.77 -15.47
CA THR A 509 -6.90 1.94 -14.27
C THR A 509 -7.49 0.59 -14.62
N ILE A 510 -6.79 -0.48 -14.27
CA ILE A 510 -7.26 -1.87 -14.40
C ILE A 510 -7.31 -2.48 -13.01
N ARG A 511 -8.50 -2.96 -12.61
CA ARG A 511 -8.68 -3.60 -11.30
C ARG A 511 -8.14 -5.01 -11.29
N ASP A 512 -8.71 -5.91 -12.10
CA ASP A 512 -8.24 -7.30 -12.18
C ASP A 512 -8.17 -7.74 -13.63
N LEU A 513 -7.05 -8.35 -14.00
CA LEU A 513 -6.79 -8.79 -15.36
C LEU A 513 -6.34 -10.25 -15.35
N THR A 514 -7.03 -11.09 -16.11
CA THR A 514 -6.55 -12.42 -16.47
C THR A 514 -6.42 -12.52 -17.98
N VAL A 515 -5.22 -12.82 -18.46
CA VAL A 515 -4.95 -13.16 -19.86
C VAL A 515 -4.39 -14.57 -19.93
N ARG A 516 -5.06 -15.46 -20.66
CA ARG A 516 -4.67 -16.87 -20.76
C ARG A 516 -4.67 -17.34 -22.21
N ASP A 517 -3.63 -18.10 -22.56
CA ASP A 517 -3.43 -18.70 -23.89
C ASP A 517 -3.44 -17.67 -25.03
N SER A 518 -2.79 -16.51 -24.86
CA SER A 518 -2.59 -15.54 -25.96
C SER A 518 -1.53 -16.04 -26.93
N GLN A 519 -1.77 -15.86 -28.25
CA GLN A 519 -0.77 -16.18 -29.27
C GLN A 519 0.30 -15.09 -29.42
N GLY A 520 -0.08 -13.83 -29.23
CA GLY A 520 0.80 -12.67 -29.18
C GLY A 520 1.05 -12.19 -27.75
N ASP A 521 1.60 -10.98 -27.62
CA ASP A 521 1.90 -10.36 -26.32
C ASP A 521 0.62 -10.22 -25.47
N ALA A 522 0.70 -10.57 -24.19
CA ALA A 522 -0.50 -10.61 -23.35
C ALA A 522 -1.00 -9.21 -22.97
N VAL A 523 -0.09 -8.31 -22.56
CA VAL A 523 -0.39 -6.91 -22.23
C VAL A 523 0.70 -6.03 -22.81
N VAL A 524 0.30 -5.04 -23.62
CA VAL A 524 1.21 -4.07 -24.25
C VAL A 524 0.78 -2.66 -23.90
N ILE A 525 1.72 -1.88 -23.38
CA ILE A 525 1.60 -0.44 -23.14
C ILE A 525 2.76 0.22 -23.88
N GLU A 526 2.45 1.04 -24.88
CA GLU A 526 3.46 1.64 -25.76
C GLU A 526 3.20 3.12 -26.04
N GLY A 527 4.26 3.95 -26.11
CA GLY A 527 4.18 5.29 -26.69
C GLY A 527 3.23 6.24 -25.96
N SER A 528 2.97 6.01 -24.68
CA SER A 528 1.94 6.71 -23.92
C SER A 528 2.55 7.83 -23.04
N SER A 529 1.70 8.75 -22.57
CA SER A 529 2.02 9.80 -21.59
C SER A 529 1.05 9.89 -20.39
N GLY A 530 0.08 8.98 -20.30
CA GLY A 530 -0.90 8.91 -19.22
C GLY A 530 -0.47 7.93 -18.12
N ASN A 531 -0.96 8.09 -16.89
CA ASN A 531 -0.57 7.15 -15.83
C ASN A 531 -1.28 5.80 -16.02
N VAL A 532 -0.60 4.70 -15.68
CA VAL A 532 -1.17 3.35 -15.73
C VAL A 532 -1.16 2.70 -14.37
N PHE A 533 -2.34 2.28 -13.90
CA PHE A 533 -2.53 1.63 -12.60
C PHE A 533 -3.13 0.22 -12.78
N LEU A 534 -2.37 -0.82 -12.43
CA LEU A 534 -2.86 -2.19 -12.27
C LEU A 534 -3.11 -2.44 -10.77
N GLU A 535 -4.32 -2.14 -10.29
CA GLU A 535 -4.66 -2.01 -8.86
C GLU A 535 -4.97 -3.33 -8.14
N GLY A 536 -5.09 -4.43 -8.86
CA GLY A 536 -5.35 -5.77 -8.34
C GLY A 536 -4.42 -6.80 -8.97
N LEU A 537 -4.91 -8.02 -9.15
CA LEU A 537 -4.08 -9.10 -9.69
C LEU A 537 -4.06 -9.04 -11.22
N THR A 538 -2.87 -8.92 -11.79
CA THR A 538 -2.62 -9.16 -13.22
C THR A 538 -2.04 -10.56 -13.38
N ARG A 539 -2.84 -11.51 -13.89
CA ARG A 539 -2.45 -12.91 -14.10
C ARG A 539 -2.34 -13.22 -15.57
N ILE A 540 -1.13 -13.59 -16.00
CA ILE A 540 -0.80 -13.97 -17.37
C ILE A 540 -0.37 -15.44 -17.38
N GLU A 541 -1.04 -16.26 -18.18
CA GLU A 541 -0.82 -17.70 -18.25
C GLU A 541 -0.70 -18.17 -19.70
N ASN A 542 0.38 -18.88 -20.02
CA ASN A 542 0.63 -19.46 -21.34
C ASN A 542 0.57 -18.46 -22.51
N SER A 543 1.07 -17.23 -22.32
CA SER A 543 1.36 -16.35 -23.47
C SER A 543 2.46 -17.00 -24.31
N LEU A 544 2.25 -17.10 -25.63
CA LEU A 544 3.25 -17.64 -26.57
C LEU A 544 4.29 -16.60 -27.00
N ALA A 545 4.05 -15.32 -26.68
CA ALA A 545 4.99 -14.22 -26.82
C ALA A 545 5.27 -13.58 -25.45
N ARG A 546 5.52 -12.28 -25.37
CA ARG A 546 5.86 -11.61 -24.11
C ARG A 546 4.64 -11.54 -23.18
N GLY A 547 4.91 -11.45 -21.88
CA GLY A 547 3.87 -11.28 -20.86
C GLY A 547 3.37 -9.84 -20.81
N LEU A 548 4.04 -9.02 -20.01
CA LEU A 548 3.83 -7.58 -19.94
C LEU A 548 4.93 -6.85 -20.71
N VAL A 549 4.53 -5.91 -21.56
CA VAL A 549 5.42 -5.07 -22.36
C VAL A 549 5.14 -3.60 -22.04
N LEU A 550 6.18 -2.87 -21.64
CA LEU A 550 6.19 -1.42 -21.38
C LEU A 550 7.26 -0.79 -22.27
N GLU A 551 6.86 -0.02 -23.28
CA GLU A 551 7.79 0.49 -24.31
C GLU A 551 7.56 1.98 -24.62
N ASN A 552 8.63 2.77 -24.72
CA ASN A 552 8.58 4.18 -25.18
C ASN A 552 7.62 5.05 -24.36
N LEU A 553 7.70 4.99 -23.03
CA LEU A 553 6.78 5.67 -22.12
C LEU A 553 7.38 6.97 -21.60
N THR A 554 6.65 8.09 -21.72
CA THR A 554 7.20 9.43 -21.44
C THR A 554 6.45 10.14 -20.31
N GLY A 555 7.14 10.42 -19.19
CA GLY A 555 6.58 11.15 -18.04
C GLY A 555 5.48 10.41 -17.26
N GLU A 556 5.32 9.11 -17.50
CA GLU A 556 4.26 8.29 -16.92
C GLU A 556 4.64 7.72 -15.55
N LYS A 557 3.63 7.43 -14.73
CA LYS A 557 3.78 6.47 -13.63
C LYS A 557 3.07 5.17 -14.01
N VAL A 558 3.82 4.07 -14.04
CA VAL A 558 3.26 2.71 -14.14
C VAL A 558 3.30 2.07 -12.77
N SER A 559 2.14 1.86 -12.16
CA SER A 559 2.01 1.24 -10.84
C SER A 559 1.31 -0.11 -10.94
N ILE A 560 1.98 -1.16 -10.50
CA ILE A 560 1.52 -2.56 -10.58
C ILE A 560 1.49 -3.15 -9.17
N LYS A 561 0.29 -3.54 -8.71
CA LYS A 561 0.12 -4.06 -7.36
C LYS A 561 0.56 -5.51 -7.19
N ASP A 562 0.09 -6.40 -8.07
CA ASP A 562 0.50 -7.81 -8.09
C ASP A 562 0.47 -8.32 -9.53
N ILE A 563 1.59 -8.86 -10.00
CA ILE A 563 1.70 -9.48 -11.32
C ILE A 563 2.22 -10.91 -11.20
N GLY A 564 1.48 -11.83 -11.82
CA GLY A 564 1.83 -13.24 -11.94
C GLY A 564 1.97 -13.64 -13.41
N VAL A 565 3.12 -14.16 -13.82
CA VAL A 565 3.34 -14.66 -15.18
C VAL A 565 3.83 -16.11 -15.13
N THR A 566 3.08 -17.02 -15.77
CA THR A 566 3.49 -18.41 -15.98
C THR A 566 3.53 -18.70 -17.47
N SER A 567 4.68 -19.09 -18.01
CA SER A 567 4.80 -19.43 -19.44
C SER A 567 5.90 -20.46 -19.73
N THR A 568 5.69 -21.25 -20.78
CA THR A 568 6.70 -22.15 -21.35
C THR A 568 7.36 -21.59 -22.61
N ALA A 569 6.90 -20.44 -23.10
CA ALA A 569 7.41 -19.78 -24.28
C ALA A 569 8.83 -19.23 -24.08
N ALA A 570 9.54 -19.05 -25.18
CA ALA A 570 10.86 -18.43 -25.22
C ALA A 570 10.75 -16.91 -25.42
N ALA A 571 10.09 -16.23 -24.47
CA ALA A 571 9.83 -14.80 -24.51
C ALA A 571 9.87 -14.21 -23.09
N ASP A 572 10.03 -12.90 -23.00
CA ASP A 572 10.16 -12.20 -21.71
C ASP A 572 8.82 -12.16 -20.96
N ALA A 573 8.85 -12.42 -19.65
CA ALA A 573 7.65 -12.30 -18.83
C ALA A 573 7.28 -10.84 -18.57
N ILE A 574 8.28 -10.01 -18.27
CA ILE A 574 8.15 -8.56 -18.16
C ILE A 574 9.27 -7.96 -19.00
N HIS A 575 8.90 -7.14 -19.98
CA HIS A 575 9.80 -6.43 -20.88
C HIS A 575 9.56 -4.94 -20.72
N ILE A 576 10.63 -4.20 -20.40
CA ILE A 576 10.63 -2.75 -20.20
C ILE A 576 11.72 -2.19 -21.11
N ASP A 577 11.38 -1.22 -21.94
CA ASP A 577 12.32 -0.61 -22.88
C ASP A 577 11.99 0.89 -23.06
N ASN A 578 12.98 1.76 -22.86
CA ASN A 578 12.89 3.21 -23.05
C ASN A 578 11.71 3.83 -22.28
N VAL A 579 11.84 3.91 -20.95
CA VAL A 579 10.83 4.44 -20.05
C VAL A 579 11.41 5.54 -19.14
N ASP A 580 11.04 6.79 -19.42
CA ASP A 580 11.36 7.99 -18.62
C ASP A 580 10.54 8.09 -17.31
N GLY A 581 9.59 7.16 -17.13
CA GLY A 581 8.62 7.16 -16.04
C GLY A 581 9.02 6.30 -14.83
N GLU A 582 8.37 6.53 -13.68
CA GLU A 582 8.49 5.59 -12.55
C GLU A 582 7.68 4.33 -12.84
N ILE A 583 8.35 3.17 -12.83
CA ILE A 583 7.74 1.85 -12.84
C ILE A 583 7.81 1.28 -11.42
N ALA A 584 6.67 1.14 -10.76
CA ALA A 584 6.57 0.60 -9.41
C ALA A 584 5.79 -0.71 -9.39
N ILE A 585 6.48 -1.81 -9.08
CA ILE A 585 5.91 -3.15 -8.91
C ILE A 585 5.95 -3.51 -7.42
N ASP A 586 4.78 -3.59 -6.78
CA ASP A 586 4.67 -3.97 -5.38
C ASP A 586 5.01 -5.45 -5.18
N LYS A 587 4.51 -6.31 -6.06
CA LYS A 587 4.77 -7.76 -6.03
C LYS A 587 4.81 -8.36 -7.43
N LEU A 588 5.82 -9.20 -7.69
CA LEU A 588 5.88 -10.06 -8.88
C LEU A 588 6.06 -11.54 -8.54
N THR A 589 5.46 -12.42 -9.32
CA THR A 589 5.63 -13.89 -9.26
C THR A 589 5.78 -14.45 -10.67
N LEU A 590 6.98 -14.87 -11.05
CA LEU A 590 7.27 -15.34 -12.41
C LEU A 590 7.71 -16.82 -12.38
N ASP A 591 7.10 -17.69 -13.20
CA ASP A 591 7.50 -19.10 -13.39
C ASP A 591 7.62 -19.44 -14.89
N LEU A 592 8.86 -19.57 -15.37
CA LEU A 592 9.21 -19.63 -16.78
C LEU A 592 10.14 -20.81 -17.09
N GLN A 593 10.04 -21.37 -18.31
CA GLN A 593 10.91 -22.49 -18.73
C GLN A 593 11.94 -22.17 -19.80
N ASN A 594 11.66 -21.23 -20.71
CA ASN A 594 12.58 -20.87 -21.80
C ASN A 594 12.67 -19.36 -22.01
N GLY A 595 11.90 -18.59 -21.24
CA GLY A 595 11.77 -17.14 -21.32
C GLY A 595 12.51 -16.44 -20.20
N ARG A 596 12.93 -15.19 -20.43
CA ARG A 596 13.56 -14.37 -19.41
C ARG A 596 12.51 -13.82 -18.43
N GLY A 597 12.91 -13.63 -17.19
CA GLY A 597 12.06 -13.10 -16.12
C GLY A 597 11.77 -11.62 -16.28
N LEU A 598 12.49 -10.81 -15.50
CA LEU A 598 12.44 -9.35 -15.55
C LEU A 598 13.53 -8.85 -16.49
N VAL A 599 13.12 -8.20 -17.58
CA VAL A 599 14.01 -7.56 -18.55
C VAL A 599 13.72 -6.07 -18.58
N ALA A 600 14.75 -5.25 -18.42
CA ALA A 600 14.64 -3.80 -18.51
C ALA A 600 15.85 -3.19 -19.24
N ASP A 601 15.59 -2.28 -20.16
CA ASP A 601 16.57 -1.49 -20.91
C ASP A 601 16.10 -0.02 -20.87
N ASP A 602 17.01 0.91 -20.59
CA ASP A 602 16.73 2.35 -20.52
C ASP A 602 15.51 2.72 -19.64
N ALA A 603 15.49 2.25 -18.40
CA ALA A 603 14.45 2.57 -17.41
C ALA A 603 14.95 3.61 -16.39
N GLU A 604 14.39 4.83 -16.42
CA GLU A 604 14.79 5.94 -15.54
C GLU A 604 14.51 5.66 -14.06
N SER A 605 13.49 4.86 -13.74
CA SER A 605 13.22 4.44 -12.36
C SER A 605 12.40 3.15 -12.29
N LEU A 606 13.06 2.01 -12.06
CA LEU A 606 12.41 0.72 -11.83
C LEU A 606 12.46 0.30 -10.35
N ILE A 607 11.29 0.25 -9.70
CA ILE A 607 11.11 -0.14 -8.31
C ILE A 607 10.37 -1.49 -8.24
N VAL A 608 10.99 -2.50 -7.63
CA VAL A 608 10.35 -3.78 -7.30
C VAL A 608 10.45 -3.99 -5.79
N LYS A 609 9.33 -3.97 -5.07
CA LYS A 609 9.33 -4.05 -3.60
C LYS A 609 9.46 -5.48 -3.08
N ALA A 610 8.89 -6.44 -3.79
CA ALA A 610 8.98 -7.86 -3.49
C ALA A 610 8.77 -8.71 -4.73
N GLY A 611 9.41 -9.87 -4.80
CA GLY A 611 9.09 -10.84 -5.84
C GLY A 611 9.71 -12.21 -5.66
N SER A 612 9.21 -13.16 -6.45
CA SER A 612 9.83 -14.47 -6.65
C SER A 612 9.92 -14.78 -8.13
N ILE A 613 11.11 -15.14 -8.61
CA ILE A 613 11.34 -15.45 -10.03
C ILE A 613 11.88 -16.88 -10.14
N LYS A 614 11.27 -17.68 -11.00
CA LYS A 614 11.74 -19.02 -11.35
C LYS A 614 11.90 -19.11 -12.86
N THR A 615 13.09 -19.45 -13.33
CA THR A 615 13.39 -19.66 -14.74
C THR A 615 14.13 -20.96 -14.97
N THR A 616 13.94 -21.55 -16.15
CA THR A 616 14.78 -22.62 -16.69
C THR A 616 15.38 -22.11 -18.01
N ASN A 617 16.60 -22.52 -18.34
CA ASN A 617 17.30 -22.23 -19.61
C ASN A 617 17.45 -20.73 -19.98
N ALA A 618 17.11 -19.79 -19.11
CA ALA A 618 17.06 -18.35 -19.38
C ALA A 618 17.30 -17.53 -18.09
N ALA A 619 17.66 -16.25 -18.28
CA ALA A 619 17.92 -15.33 -17.19
C ALA A 619 16.65 -15.02 -16.37
N ALA A 620 16.80 -14.95 -15.05
CA ALA A 620 15.73 -14.47 -14.17
C ALA A 620 15.67 -12.93 -14.18
N VAL A 621 16.81 -12.27 -14.27
CA VAL A 621 16.95 -10.82 -14.29
C VAL A 621 18.00 -10.44 -15.33
N ASP A 622 17.65 -9.50 -16.21
CA ASP A 622 18.52 -8.94 -17.24
C ASP A 622 18.20 -7.45 -17.36
N ILE A 623 18.99 -6.60 -16.72
CA ILE A 623 18.74 -5.15 -16.65
C ILE A 623 19.96 -4.41 -17.19
N GLU A 624 19.71 -3.43 -18.05
CA GLU A 624 20.72 -2.62 -18.72
C GLU A 624 20.33 -1.14 -18.73
N ASP A 625 21.33 -0.25 -18.66
CA ASP A 625 21.19 1.21 -18.81
C ASP A 625 20.07 1.82 -17.95
N SER A 626 19.91 1.36 -16.71
CA SER A 626 18.71 1.64 -15.89
C SER A 626 19.02 2.05 -14.46
N THR A 627 18.16 2.87 -13.86
CA THR A 627 18.20 3.16 -12.41
C THR A 627 17.17 2.32 -11.65
N ILE A 628 17.62 1.57 -10.63
CA ILE A 628 16.77 0.57 -9.98
C ILE A 628 16.72 0.63 -8.44
N GLN A 629 15.59 0.19 -7.89
CA GLN A 629 15.44 -0.32 -6.53
C GLN A 629 14.69 -1.65 -6.58
N VAL A 630 15.43 -2.75 -6.78
CA VAL A 630 14.84 -4.09 -6.94
C VAL A 630 15.12 -4.94 -5.71
N GLN A 631 14.05 -5.40 -5.05
CA GLN A 631 14.10 -6.35 -3.95
C GLN A 631 13.31 -7.62 -4.28
N LEU A 632 14.02 -8.76 -4.28
CA LEU A 632 13.44 -10.10 -4.47
C LEU A 632 13.56 -10.93 -3.20
N SER A 633 12.54 -11.72 -2.92
CA SER A 633 12.48 -12.64 -1.78
C SER A 633 12.94 -14.06 -2.12
N SER A 634 12.85 -14.47 -3.39
CA SER A 634 13.44 -15.71 -3.89
C SER A 634 13.75 -15.63 -5.38
N LEU A 635 14.74 -16.41 -5.81
CA LEU A 635 15.12 -16.55 -7.21
C LEU A 635 15.61 -17.98 -7.47
N SER A 636 15.02 -18.67 -8.43
CA SER A 636 15.38 -20.05 -8.81
C SER A 636 15.70 -20.14 -10.29
N VAL A 637 16.96 -20.37 -10.64
CA VAL A 637 17.43 -20.51 -12.03
C VAL A 637 18.04 -21.89 -12.23
N ASP A 638 17.65 -22.59 -13.30
CA ASP A 638 18.24 -23.85 -13.74
C ASP A 638 18.66 -23.76 -15.22
N GLY A 639 19.96 -23.59 -15.47
CA GLY A 639 20.50 -23.44 -16.82
C GLY A 639 20.44 -22.02 -17.38
N GLY A 640 20.83 -21.87 -18.64
CA GLY A 640 20.84 -20.60 -19.36
C GLY A 640 22.22 -19.91 -19.39
N PRO A 641 22.37 -18.85 -20.22
CA PRO A 641 23.63 -18.13 -20.38
C PRO A 641 23.99 -17.32 -19.13
N VAL A 642 23.00 -16.76 -18.44
CA VAL A 642 23.19 -15.98 -17.22
C VAL A 642 21.99 -16.16 -16.30
N GLY A 643 22.20 -16.14 -14.98
CA GLY A 643 21.09 -16.13 -14.00
C GLY A 643 20.60 -14.72 -13.71
N ILE A 644 21.51 -13.84 -13.30
CA ILE A 644 21.28 -12.40 -13.07
C ILE A 644 22.32 -11.62 -13.88
N ARG A 645 21.88 -10.71 -14.75
CA ARG A 645 22.73 -9.74 -15.45
C ARG A 645 22.30 -8.33 -15.08
N LEU A 646 23.24 -7.51 -14.64
CA LEU A 646 23.10 -6.06 -14.45
C LEU A 646 24.26 -5.38 -15.20
N ASN A 647 23.96 -4.49 -16.13
CA ASN A 647 24.95 -3.78 -16.95
C ASN A 647 24.65 -2.28 -16.99
N ASP A 648 25.58 -1.42 -16.56
CA ASP A 648 25.36 0.03 -16.45
C ASP A 648 24.07 0.37 -15.66
N VAL A 649 24.02 -0.16 -14.42
CA VAL A 649 22.83 -0.08 -13.57
C VAL A 649 23.11 0.74 -12.33
N GLU A 650 22.42 1.87 -12.20
CA GLU A 650 22.45 2.70 -11.00
C GLU A 650 21.47 2.20 -9.93
N GLY A 651 21.73 2.53 -8.66
CA GLY A 651 20.83 2.19 -7.55
C GLY A 651 21.15 0.87 -6.86
N SER A 652 20.13 0.08 -6.52
CA SER A 652 20.30 -1.14 -5.70
C SER A 652 19.51 -2.34 -6.16
N PHE A 653 20.18 -3.49 -6.21
CA PHE A 653 19.58 -4.82 -6.35
C PHE A 653 19.80 -5.65 -5.08
N ALA A 654 18.73 -6.18 -4.50
CA ALA A 654 18.78 -7.01 -3.30
C ALA A 654 18.00 -8.32 -3.50
N LEU A 655 18.71 -9.44 -3.36
CA LEU A 655 18.11 -10.76 -3.19
C LEU A 655 18.12 -11.10 -1.70
N ALA A 656 17.02 -10.81 -1.01
CA ALA A 656 16.88 -10.88 0.44
C ALA A 656 15.71 -11.80 0.82
N GLY A 657 16.00 -13.09 0.93
CA GLY A 657 15.05 -14.16 1.23
C GLY A 657 15.34 -14.93 2.51
N ALA A 658 14.48 -15.90 2.83
CA ALA A 658 14.83 -16.91 3.83
C ALA A 658 16.00 -17.77 3.32
N LEU A 659 16.74 -18.42 4.23
CA LEU A 659 17.85 -19.28 3.82
C LEU A 659 17.40 -20.36 2.84
N ASN A 660 18.16 -20.59 1.77
CA ASN A 660 17.92 -21.60 0.74
C ASN A 660 16.66 -21.40 -0.11
N THR A 661 16.02 -20.22 -0.08
CA THR A 661 14.92 -19.92 -1.02
C THR A 661 15.42 -19.50 -2.39
N SER A 662 16.69 -19.13 -2.51
CA SER A 662 17.30 -18.70 -3.77
C SER A 662 18.40 -19.67 -4.22
N VAL A 663 18.28 -20.17 -5.45
CA VAL A 663 19.20 -21.13 -6.07
C VAL A 663 19.47 -20.71 -7.51
N ILE A 664 20.73 -20.60 -7.90
CA ILE A 664 21.14 -20.48 -9.31
C ILE A 664 22.07 -21.64 -9.61
N LYS A 665 21.69 -22.51 -10.55
CA LYS A 665 22.47 -23.69 -10.90
C LYS A 665 22.53 -23.96 -12.39
N ASN A 666 23.56 -24.70 -12.79
CA ASN A 666 23.80 -25.13 -14.17
C ASN A 666 23.89 -23.99 -15.20
N ALA A 667 23.99 -22.72 -14.78
CA ALA A 667 24.12 -21.58 -15.66
C ALA A 667 25.57 -21.41 -16.12
N VAL A 668 25.77 -20.76 -17.27
CA VAL A 668 27.13 -20.38 -17.70
C VAL A 668 27.70 -19.35 -16.72
N THR A 669 26.96 -18.29 -16.40
CA THR A 669 27.34 -17.34 -15.35
C THR A 669 26.18 -17.19 -14.37
N ALA A 670 26.40 -17.42 -13.07
CA ALA A 670 25.30 -17.31 -12.12
C ALA A 670 24.88 -15.84 -11.95
N VAL A 671 25.86 -14.95 -11.75
CA VAL A 671 25.66 -13.51 -11.61
C VAL A 671 26.74 -12.77 -12.41
N LEU A 672 26.32 -11.86 -13.28
CA LEU A 672 27.16 -10.96 -14.07
C LEU A 672 26.81 -9.51 -13.73
N LEU A 673 27.79 -8.77 -13.24
CA LEU A 673 27.65 -7.35 -12.87
C LEU A 673 28.70 -6.55 -13.63
N GLU A 674 28.28 -5.54 -14.37
CA GLU A 674 29.14 -4.61 -15.09
C GLU A 674 28.65 -3.18 -14.79
N ASP A 675 29.55 -2.34 -14.27
CA ASP A 675 29.30 -0.93 -13.93
C ASP A 675 27.99 -0.73 -13.15
N THR A 676 27.85 -1.47 -12.04
CA THR A 676 26.62 -1.56 -11.27
C THR A 676 26.74 -0.86 -9.90
N GLY A 677 25.64 -0.31 -9.38
CA GLY A 677 25.57 0.25 -8.03
C GLY A 677 25.73 -0.77 -6.90
N THR A 678 24.72 -0.88 -6.02
CA THR A 678 24.78 -1.79 -4.87
C THR A 678 24.09 -3.12 -5.15
N VAL A 679 24.80 -4.23 -4.96
CA VAL A 679 24.26 -5.59 -5.10
C VAL A 679 24.40 -6.37 -3.80
N VAL A 680 23.26 -6.80 -3.24
CA VAL A 680 23.20 -7.62 -2.02
C VAL A 680 22.62 -8.99 -2.34
N LEU A 681 23.43 -10.03 -2.15
CA LEU A 681 23.05 -11.43 -2.32
C LEU A 681 23.03 -12.12 -0.96
N GLN A 682 21.85 -12.27 -0.39
CA GLN A 682 21.66 -12.86 0.93
C GLN A 682 21.04 -14.26 0.84
N GLY A 683 21.69 -15.25 1.44
CA GLY A 683 21.16 -16.62 1.55
C GLY A 683 21.05 -17.37 0.21
N VAL A 684 21.81 -16.95 -0.80
CA VAL A 684 21.81 -17.53 -2.15
C VAL A 684 22.69 -18.78 -2.22
N ASN A 685 22.21 -19.79 -2.95
CA ASN A 685 22.98 -20.98 -3.30
C ASN A 685 23.35 -20.94 -4.79
N LEU A 686 24.64 -20.80 -5.10
CA LEU A 686 25.18 -20.85 -6.46
C LEU A 686 25.87 -22.20 -6.64
N THR A 687 25.28 -23.09 -7.44
CA THR A 687 25.72 -24.50 -7.51
C THR A 687 25.96 -24.95 -8.94
N ASP A 688 27.11 -25.58 -9.21
CA ASP A 688 27.42 -26.23 -10.51
C ASP A 688 27.32 -25.28 -11.72
N ASN A 689 27.65 -23.99 -11.54
CA ASN A 689 27.72 -23.00 -12.62
C ASN A 689 29.10 -23.00 -13.30
N THR A 690 29.23 -22.46 -14.52
CA THR A 690 30.58 -22.28 -15.10
C THR A 690 31.34 -21.19 -14.33
N HIS A 691 30.73 -20.02 -14.15
CA HIS A 691 31.19 -18.95 -13.28
C HIS A 691 30.19 -18.74 -12.13
N GLY A 692 30.67 -18.49 -10.91
CA GLY A 692 29.82 -18.08 -9.81
C GLY A 692 29.34 -16.63 -10.01
N ILE A 693 30.12 -15.69 -9.50
CA ILE A 693 29.87 -14.26 -9.65
C ILE A 693 31.03 -13.65 -10.45
N VAL A 694 30.71 -12.94 -11.51
CA VAL A 694 31.65 -12.09 -12.27
C VAL A 694 31.20 -10.65 -12.08
N SER A 695 32.05 -9.82 -11.50
CA SER A 695 31.73 -8.44 -11.16
C SER A 695 32.81 -7.49 -11.65
N ARG A 696 32.41 -6.40 -12.30
CA ARG A 696 33.28 -5.35 -12.80
C ARG A 696 32.72 -3.98 -12.47
N GLY A 697 33.52 -3.12 -11.84
CA GLY A 697 33.14 -1.73 -11.60
C GLY A 697 31.93 -1.57 -10.65
N THR A 698 31.67 -2.56 -9.79
CA THR A 698 30.53 -2.49 -8.86
C THR A 698 30.86 -1.65 -7.62
N ASP A 699 29.96 -0.75 -7.22
CA ASP A 699 30.14 0.11 -6.04
C ASP A 699 30.20 -0.69 -4.73
N TYR A 700 29.23 -1.59 -4.55
CA TYR A 700 29.12 -2.44 -3.36
C TYR A 700 28.60 -3.82 -3.72
N LEU A 701 29.44 -4.85 -3.58
CA LEU A 701 29.05 -6.25 -3.70
C LEU A 701 29.04 -6.92 -2.33
N VAL A 702 27.87 -7.34 -1.87
CA VAL A 702 27.67 -7.96 -0.55
C VAL A 702 27.13 -9.38 -0.69
N LEU A 703 27.90 -10.35 -0.22
CA LEU A 703 27.51 -11.74 -0.05
C LEU A 703 27.32 -12.02 1.44
N ASP A 704 26.09 -12.29 1.86
CA ASP A 704 25.79 -12.68 3.24
C ASP A 704 25.11 -14.04 3.28
N ARG A 705 25.66 -14.99 4.05
CA ARG A 705 25.12 -16.36 4.14
C ARG A 705 24.99 -17.04 2.77
N ALA A 706 25.86 -16.69 1.82
CA ALA A 706 25.89 -17.29 0.49
C ALA A 706 26.60 -18.65 0.54
N GLN A 707 26.17 -19.58 -0.31
CA GLN A 707 26.84 -20.85 -0.55
C GLN A 707 27.21 -20.94 -2.02
N VAL A 708 28.51 -20.99 -2.33
CA VAL A 708 29.00 -21.12 -3.71
C VAL A 708 29.78 -22.41 -3.83
N THR A 709 29.28 -23.34 -4.65
CA THR A 709 29.81 -24.70 -4.75
C THR A 709 29.85 -25.23 -6.18
N GLY A 710 30.92 -25.93 -6.55
CA GLY A 710 30.98 -26.66 -7.81
C GLY A 710 31.15 -25.77 -9.04
N THR A 711 31.54 -24.50 -8.88
CA THR A 711 31.79 -23.65 -10.06
C THR A 711 33.08 -24.07 -10.75
N THR A 712 33.06 -24.22 -12.08
CA THR A 712 34.26 -24.68 -12.82
C THR A 712 35.33 -23.58 -12.98
N GLN A 713 34.93 -22.32 -12.81
CA GLN A 713 35.81 -21.14 -12.65
C GLN A 713 35.65 -20.57 -11.23
N TYR A 714 36.14 -19.35 -11.00
CA TYR A 714 36.03 -18.68 -9.71
C TYR A 714 34.59 -18.66 -9.16
N ALA A 715 34.48 -18.81 -7.84
CA ALA A 715 33.24 -18.57 -7.12
C ALA A 715 32.89 -17.07 -7.14
N LEU A 716 33.92 -16.23 -6.99
CA LEU A 716 33.84 -14.79 -7.16
C LEU A 716 35.07 -14.30 -7.92
N ASP A 717 34.83 -13.65 -9.06
CA ASP A 717 35.80 -12.93 -9.85
C ASP A 717 35.41 -11.45 -9.90
N SER A 718 36.08 -10.65 -9.08
CA SER A 718 35.81 -9.22 -8.92
C SER A 718 36.94 -8.41 -9.55
N MET A 719 36.58 -7.38 -10.31
CA MET A 719 37.52 -6.47 -10.96
C MET A 719 37.07 -5.01 -10.78
N ASN A 720 37.92 -4.17 -10.19
CA ASN A 720 37.62 -2.76 -9.94
C ASN A 720 36.38 -2.50 -9.06
N ASP A 721 35.88 -3.48 -8.30
CA ASP A 721 34.77 -3.26 -7.38
C ASP A 721 35.23 -2.48 -6.13
N ARG A 722 34.56 -1.39 -5.82
CA ARG A 722 34.99 -0.46 -4.75
C ARG A 722 34.94 -1.09 -3.36
N LEU A 723 33.89 -1.86 -3.07
CA LEU A 723 33.77 -2.65 -1.85
C LEU A 723 33.22 -4.05 -2.13
N VAL A 724 33.96 -5.07 -1.69
CA VAL A 724 33.51 -6.47 -1.68
C VAL A 724 33.38 -6.97 -0.24
N SER A 725 32.22 -7.50 0.12
CA SER A 725 31.93 -8.01 1.47
C SER A 725 31.44 -9.44 1.41
N ILE A 726 32.18 -10.37 2.02
CA ILE A 726 31.82 -11.79 2.11
C ILE A 726 31.64 -12.17 3.58
N THR A 727 30.40 -12.32 4.03
CA THR A 727 30.06 -12.57 5.43
C THR A 727 29.27 -13.86 5.63
N ASN A 728 29.58 -14.60 6.69
CA ASN A 728 28.83 -15.80 7.11
C ASN A 728 28.66 -16.86 5.99
N SER A 729 29.58 -16.92 5.03
CA SER A 729 29.38 -17.63 3.77
C SER A 729 30.21 -18.93 3.68
N LEU A 730 29.84 -19.79 2.75
CA LEU A 730 30.54 -21.04 2.44
C LEU A 730 30.94 -21.07 0.96
N ILE A 731 32.24 -21.19 0.70
CA ILE A 731 32.79 -21.27 -0.66
C ILE A 731 33.63 -22.55 -0.75
N GLN A 732 33.23 -23.52 -1.56
CA GLN A 732 33.95 -24.80 -1.65
C GLN A 732 33.85 -25.46 -3.02
N ASN A 733 34.87 -26.23 -3.39
CA ASN A 733 34.89 -27.03 -4.63
C ASN A 733 34.72 -26.17 -5.90
N ASN A 734 35.34 -24.99 -5.91
CA ASN A 734 35.26 -24.04 -7.02
C ASN A 734 36.62 -23.92 -7.72
N GLY A 735 36.63 -23.31 -8.90
CA GLY A 735 37.84 -22.99 -9.65
C GLY A 735 38.31 -24.12 -10.56
N SER A 736 39.09 -23.74 -11.57
CA SER A 736 39.82 -24.67 -12.44
C SER A 736 41.20 -24.96 -11.85
N ILE A 737 41.84 -26.06 -12.25
CA ILE A 737 43.21 -26.38 -11.81
C ILE A 737 44.16 -25.21 -12.15
N GLY A 738 44.81 -24.64 -11.12
CA GLY A 738 45.66 -23.46 -11.23
C GLY A 738 44.93 -22.14 -11.03
N GLY A 739 43.59 -22.14 -11.06
CA GLY A 739 42.71 -21.06 -10.64
C GLY A 739 42.28 -21.19 -9.18
N GLY A 740 41.65 -20.15 -8.64
CA GLY A 740 41.25 -20.06 -7.23
C GLY A 740 39.73 -20.05 -7.00
N SER A 741 39.34 -19.75 -5.77
CA SER A 741 37.93 -19.60 -5.39
C SER A 741 37.48 -18.14 -5.45
N VAL A 742 38.25 -17.23 -4.85
CA VAL A 742 37.94 -15.79 -4.80
C VAL A 742 39.11 -15.02 -5.38
N ARG A 743 38.83 -14.18 -6.38
CA ARG A 743 39.77 -13.24 -6.96
C ARG A 743 39.23 -11.83 -6.88
N ILE A 744 40.04 -10.92 -6.35
CA ILE A 744 39.82 -9.49 -6.31
C ILE A 744 40.95 -8.81 -7.08
N ALA A 745 40.63 -8.24 -8.22
CA ALA A 745 41.59 -7.60 -9.11
C ALA A 745 41.27 -6.11 -9.29
N ALA A 746 42.29 -5.33 -9.64
CA ALA A 746 42.08 -3.99 -10.19
C ALA A 746 43.03 -3.74 -11.36
N ASP A 747 42.55 -3.10 -12.40
CA ASP A 747 43.35 -2.57 -13.52
C ASP A 747 43.18 -1.05 -13.69
N THR A 748 42.42 -0.42 -12.80
CA THR A 748 42.18 1.02 -12.79
C THR A 748 42.69 1.63 -11.47
N PHE A 749 43.08 2.90 -11.50
CA PHE A 749 43.48 3.63 -10.30
C PHE A 749 42.28 3.85 -9.37
N GLY A 750 42.37 3.45 -8.11
CA GLY A 750 41.24 3.54 -7.18
C GLY A 750 41.55 3.16 -5.74
N THR A 751 40.49 3.11 -4.93
CA THR A 751 40.53 2.59 -3.56
C THR A 751 39.59 1.40 -3.48
N TYR A 752 40.14 0.24 -3.13
CA TYR A 752 39.43 -1.03 -3.10
C TYR A 752 39.44 -1.58 -1.69
N GLN A 753 38.26 -1.94 -1.18
CA GLN A 753 38.08 -2.49 0.16
C GLN A 753 37.49 -3.89 0.06
N THR A 754 38.03 -4.83 0.83
CA THR A 754 37.47 -6.17 0.92
C THR A 754 37.38 -6.60 2.37
N GLN A 755 36.22 -7.15 2.75
CA GLN A 755 36.04 -7.80 4.03
C GLN A 755 35.57 -9.24 3.88
N ILE A 756 36.22 -10.16 4.60
CA ILE A 756 35.88 -11.59 4.66
C ILE A 756 35.69 -11.96 6.12
N LEU A 757 34.44 -12.14 6.54
CA LEU A 757 34.08 -12.30 7.95
C LEU A 757 33.29 -13.58 8.17
N ARG A 758 33.72 -14.43 9.12
CA ARG A 758 33.00 -15.66 9.49
C ARG A 758 32.70 -16.56 8.28
N THR A 759 33.63 -16.62 7.33
CA THR A 759 33.46 -17.33 6.06
C THR A 759 34.37 -18.55 6.02
N THR A 760 33.87 -19.66 5.48
CA THR A 760 34.65 -20.88 5.24
C THR A 760 34.95 -21.00 3.76
N ILE A 761 36.24 -21.05 3.40
CA ILE A 761 36.71 -21.23 2.02
C ILE A 761 37.52 -22.52 1.95
N THR A 762 37.13 -23.45 1.09
CA THR A 762 37.86 -24.70 0.85
C THR A 762 38.19 -24.85 -0.63
N ASP A 763 39.48 -24.87 -0.95
CA ASP A 763 39.98 -24.88 -2.32
C ASP A 763 41.01 -26.00 -2.51
N ALA A 764 40.84 -26.80 -3.57
CA ALA A 764 41.77 -27.88 -3.96
C ALA A 764 42.40 -27.64 -5.35
N ASN A 765 42.13 -26.48 -5.96
CA ASN A 765 42.42 -26.20 -7.35
C ASN A 765 43.57 -25.18 -7.50
N GLY A 766 43.72 -24.24 -6.58
CA GLY A 766 44.77 -23.22 -6.60
C GLY A 766 44.80 -22.34 -5.34
N THR A 767 44.74 -21.01 -5.52
CA THR A 767 44.80 -20.02 -4.44
C THR A 767 43.38 -19.68 -3.97
N PRO A 768 42.94 -20.06 -2.76
CA PRO A 768 41.59 -19.78 -2.28
C PRO A 768 41.20 -18.30 -2.35
N VAL A 769 42.10 -17.39 -1.95
CA VAL A 769 41.87 -15.94 -2.00
C VAL A 769 43.07 -15.23 -2.63
N LEU A 770 42.83 -14.58 -3.76
CA LEU A 770 43.82 -13.80 -4.51
C LEU A 770 43.41 -12.33 -4.59
N PHE A 771 44.34 -11.45 -4.23
CA PHE A 771 44.29 -10.02 -4.53
C PHE A 771 45.39 -9.68 -5.53
N GLU A 772 45.05 -9.03 -6.63
CA GLU A 772 46.04 -8.64 -7.65
C GLU A 772 45.80 -7.23 -8.23
N SER A 773 46.87 -6.45 -8.36
CA SER A 773 46.85 -5.23 -9.18
C SER A 773 47.44 -5.54 -10.56
N LEU A 774 46.71 -5.19 -11.61
CA LEU A 774 47.11 -5.29 -13.00
C LEU A 774 47.62 -3.93 -13.50
N ALA A 775 48.09 -3.89 -14.75
CA ALA A 775 48.54 -2.65 -15.37
C ALA A 775 47.39 -1.63 -15.43
N GLY A 776 47.64 -0.40 -14.97
CA GLY A 776 46.65 0.67 -14.85
C GLY A 776 46.17 0.93 -13.41
N ALA A 777 46.37 -0.03 -12.49
CA ALA A 777 46.05 0.11 -11.07
C ALA A 777 47.26 0.53 -10.21
N GLU A 778 48.36 0.98 -10.80
CA GLU A 778 49.55 1.39 -10.04
C GLU A 778 49.23 2.56 -9.09
N GLY A 779 49.59 2.40 -7.81
CA GLY A 779 49.31 3.36 -6.75
C GLY A 779 47.91 3.23 -6.13
N SER A 780 47.07 2.31 -6.60
CA SER A 780 45.76 2.04 -6.01
C SER A 780 45.86 1.57 -4.56
N THR A 781 44.92 1.98 -3.71
CA THR A 781 44.87 1.56 -2.30
C THR A 781 44.08 0.27 -2.15
N LEU A 782 44.67 -0.73 -1.48
CA LEU A 782 44.00 -1.97 -1.08
C LEU A 782 43.83 -2.02 0.45
N GLY A 783 42.57 -2.13 0.90
CA GLY A 783 42.24 -2.45 2.29
C GLY A 783 41.61 -3.83 2.40
N VAL A 784 42.16 -4.69 3.26
CA VAL A 784 41.68 -6.05 3.51
C VAL A 784 41.42 -6.26 5.00
N LEU A 785 40.20 -6.67 5.34
CA LEU A 785 39.81 -7.13 6.66
C LEU A 785 39.38 -8.59 6.59
N MET A 786 40.10 -9.48 7.27
CA MET A 786 39.71 -10.88 7.39
C MET A 786 39.56 -11.28 8.85
N GLN A 787 38.37 -11.73 9.24
CA GLN A 787 38.10 -12.02 10.65
C GLN A 787 37.31 -13.32 10.83
N ASN A 788 37.68 -14.11 11.86
CA ASN A 788 36.95 -15.32 12.26
C ASN A 788 36.67 -16.29 11.09
N SER A 789 37.51 -16.30 10.07
CA SER A 789 37.31 -17.07 8.85
C SER A 789 38.20 -18.31 8.82
N VAL A 790 37.75 -19.34 8.09
CA VAL A 790 38.44 -20.61 7.93
C VAL A 790 38.84 -20.78 6.48
N ILE A 791 40.14 -20.99 6.20
CA ILE A 791 40.63 -21.31 4.86
C ILE A 791 41.28 -22.70 4.88
N ASN A 792 40.80 -23.59 4.03
CA ASN A 792 41.43 -24.89 3.79
C ASN A 792 41.99 -24.90 2.36
N ALA A 793 43.31 -24.87 2.24
CA ALA A 793 43.99 -24.87 0.95
C ALA A 793 44.67 -26.22 0.71
N ASN A 794 44.30 -26.87 -0.38
CA ASN A 794 44.68 -28.25 -0.69
C ASN A 794 45.36 -28.36 -2.04
N ARG A 795 46.19 -27.37 -2.40
CA ARG A 795 46.92 -27.35 -3.67
C ARG A 795 48.38 -26.99 -3.49
N GLY A 796 49.26 -27.93 -3.81
CA GLY A 796 50.70 -27.78 -3.69
C GLY A 796 51.22 -26.61 -4.51
N GLY A 797 52.12 -25.82 -3.90
CA GLY A 797 52.66 -24.60 -4.50
C GLY A 797 51.78 -23.36 -4.42
N ALA A 798 50.50 -23.49 -4.00
CA ALA A 798 49.60 -22.35 -3.87
C ALA A 798 49.73 -21.63 -2.51
N SER A 799 49.20 -20.41 -2.44
CA SER A 799 49.04 -19.69 -1.18
C SER A 799 47.58 -19.74 -0.74
N ALA A 800 47.28 -19.82 0.55
CA ALA A 800 45.89 -19.80 1.03
C ALA A 800 45.26 -18.41 0.87
N LEU A 801 46.03 -17.38 1.25
CA LEU A 801 45.78 -15.97 0.94
C LEU A 801 47.00 -15.42 0.20
N LYS A 802 46.78 -14.82 -0.97
CA LYS A 802 47.83 -14.15 -1.76
C LYS A 802 47.44 -12.71 -2.06
N ILE A 803 48.37 -11.78 -1.83
CA ILE A 803 48.24 -10.37 -2.20
C ILE A 803 49.45 -10.00 -3.06
N ASP A 804 49.23 -9.74 -4.34
CA ASP A 804 50.23 -9.20 -5.27
C ASP A 804 49.79 -7.80 -5.70
N TRP A 805 50.27 -6.75 -5.01
CA TRP A 805 49.71 -5.41 -5.16
C TRP A 805 50.77 -4.31 -5.31
N ASN A 806 50.58 -3.45 -6.31
CA ASN A 806 51.43 -2.30 -6.62
C ASN A 806 50.78 -1.00 -6.16
N GLY A 807 50.81 -0.75 -4.86
CA GLY A 807 50.25 0.45 -4.23
C GLY A 807 50.19 0.32 -2.72
N PRO A 808 49.54 1.24 -2.00
CA PRO A 808 49.33 1.11 -0.55
C PRO A 808 48.53 -0.15 -0.19
N ILE A 809 49.02 -0.93 0.78
CA ILE A 809 48.35 -2.14 1.30
C ILE A 809 48.06 -1.95 2.79
N GLY A 810 46.79 -2.15 3.18
CA GLY A 810 46.37 -2.27 4.58
C GLY A 810 45.70 -3.63 4.83
N LEU A 811 46.43 -4.56 5.45
CA LEU A 811 45.92 -5.89 5.80
C LEU A 811 45.64 -5.98 7.31
N THR A 812 44.42 -6.36 7.68
CA THR A 812 44.05 -6.77 9.04
C THR A 812 43.51 -8.19 9.02
N MET A 813 44.14 -9.08 9.79
CA MET A 813 43.68 -10.44 10.03
C MET A 813 43.51 -10.66 11.52
N ASP A 814 42.34 -11.14 11.94
CA ASP A 814 42.04 -11.39 13.35
C ASP A 814 41.26 -12.70 13.56
N ALA A 815 41.81 -13.57 14.41
CA ALA A 815 41.19 -14.85 14.82
C ALA A 815 40.82 -15.79 13.65
N ASN A 816 41.65 -15.86 12.60
CA ASN A 816 41.41 -16.76 11.46
C ASN A 816 42.06 -18.13 11.67
N GLN A 817 41.56 -19.16 10.97
CA GLN A 817 42.17 -20.49 10.91
C GLN A 817 42.53 -20.83 9.46
N ILE A 818 43.78 -21.24 9.22
CA ILE A 818 44.28 -21.62 7.90
C ILE A 818 44.90 -23.01 7.98
N THR A 819 44.49 -23.90 7.08
CA THR A 819 45.05 -25.25 6.96
C THR A 819 45.65 -25.43 5.56
N LEU A 820 46.91 -25.88 5.50
CA LEU A 820 47.63 -26.22 4.27
C LEU A 820 47.92 -27.72 4.26
N THR A 821 47.36 -28.46 3.31
CA THR A 821 47.46 -29.93 3.32
C THR A 821 48.53 -30.50 2.38
N GLU A 822 48.96 -29.74 1.38
CA GLU A 822 49.97 -30.17 0.39
C GLU A 822 51.32 -29.45 0.55
N SER A 823 52.35 -29.94 -0.14
CA SER A 823 53.71 -29.41 -0.03
C SER A 823 53.91 -28.07 -0.77
N ASN A 824 54.92 -27.30 -0.35
CA ASN A 824 55.33 -26.01 -0.93
C ASN A 824 54.25 -24.91 -0.88
N MET A 825 53.33 -24.99 0.07
CA MET A 825 52.23 -24.03 0.22
C MET A 825 52.61 -22.87 1.14
N THR A 826 51.93 -21.73 1.02
CA THR A 826 52.09 -20.57 1.93
C THR A 826 50.75 -20.19 2.55
N ALA A 827 50.67 -19.92 3.85
CA ALA A 827 49.39 -19.56 4.46
C ALA A 827 48.97 -18.13 4.07
N VAL A 828 49.88 -17.17 4.23
CA VAL A 828 49.66 -15.79 3.80
C VAL A 828 50.90 -15.32 3.04
N ASP A 829 50.75 -15.00 1.75
CA ASP A 829 51.78 -14.44 0.88
C ASP A 829 51.41 -12.99 0.52
N VAL A 830 52.15 -12.02 1.00
CA VAL A 830 51.93 -10.59 0.71
C VAL A 830 53.14 -10.03 -0.01
N ARG A 831 52.93 -9.54 -1.22
CA ARG A 831 53.92 -8.91 -2.08
C ARG A 831 53.50 -7.49 -2.40
N GLY A 832 54.09 -6.54 -1.68
CA GLY A 832 53.98 -5.11 -1.97
C GLY A 832 55.06 -4.71 -2.97
N THR A 833 54.70 -4.61 -4.24
CA THR A 833 55.65 -4.37 -5.34
C THR A 833 55.96 -2.89 -5.55
N SER A 834 55.16 -1.97 -4.97
CA SER A 834 55.42 -0.53 -5.03
C SER A 834 56.69 -0.17 -4.24
N ALA A 835 57.59 0.55 -4.90
CA ALA A 835 58.82 1.06 -4.29
C ALA A 835 58.60 2.33 -3.44
N THR A 836 57.42 2.95 -3.53
CA THR A 836 57.09 4.21 -2.84
C THR A 836 56.00 4.08 -1.78
N ASP A 837 55.10 3.11 -1.94
CA ASP A 837 53.90 3.01 -1.10
C ASP A 837 54.09 2.08 0.09
N LYS A 838 53.44 2.43 1.20
CA LYS A 838 53.56 1.71 2.46
C LYS A 838 52.71 0.44 2.48
N LEU A 839 53.30 -0.65 2.97
CA LEU A 839 52.59 -1.87 3.37
C LEU A 839 52.37 -1.87 4.88
N THR A 840 51.12 -1.99 5.33
CA THR A 840 50.76 -2.20 6.73
C THR A 840 50.05 -3.54 6.90
N ALA A 841 50.51 -4.35 7.84
CA ALA A 841 49.87 -5.63 8.17
C ALA A 841 49.72 -5.78 9.70
N LEU A 842 48.50 -6.09 10.13
CA LEU A 842 48.15 -6.43 11.51
C LEU A 842 47.53 -7.82 11.50
N ILE A 843 48.28 -8.82 11.99
CA ILE A 843 47.87 -10.23 11.99
C ILE A 843 47.84 -10.71 13.44
N ILE A 844 46.63 -10.93 13.95
CA ILE A 844 46.34 -11.21 15.35
C ILE A 844 45.65 -12.56 15.47
N GLY A 845 46.07 -13.38 16.43
CA GLY A 845 45.34 -14.58 16.85
C GLY A 845 45.08 -15.59 15.73
N THR A 846 45.82 -15.52 14.62
CA THR A 846 45.61 -16.39 13.46
C THR A 846 46.31 -17.72 13.71
N ALA A 847 45.55 -18.81 13.55
CA ALA A 847 46.03 -20.18 13.66
C ALA A 847 46.35 -20.75 12.28
N VAL A 848 47.56 -21.25 12.10
CA VAL A 848 48.02 -21.88 10.85
C VAL A 848 48.45 -23.31 11.13
N ASN A 849 47.88 -24.28 10.39
CA ASN A 849 48.33 -25.67 10.39
C ASN A 849 48.89 -26.02 9.01
N VAL A 850 50.13 -26.52 8.98
CA VAL A 850 50.86 -26.86 7.75
C VAL A 850 51.23 -28.34 7.78
N ASP A 851 50.50 -29.16 7.03
CA ASP A 851 50.71 -30.60 7.00
C ASP A 851 51.73 -31.03 5.93
N GLY A 852 51.82 -30.27 4.83
CA GLY A 852 52.78 -30.53 3.76
C GLY A 852 54.20 -30.07 4.04
N ALA A 853 55.18 -30.66 3.36
CA ALA A 853 56.59 -30.26 3.47
C ALA A 853 56.86 -28.92 2.77
N ASN A 854 57.93 -28.22 3.18
CA ASN A 854 58.37 -26.92 2.64
C ASN A 854 57.30 -25.82 2.71
N GLY A 855 56.34 -25.91 3.64
CA GLY A 855 55.30 -24.92 3.78
C GLY A 855 55.78 -23.64 4.48
N ARG A 856 55.12 -22.52 4.21
CA ARG A 856 55.38 -21.22 4.85
C ARG A 856 54.14 -20.77 5.63
N GLY A 857 54.34 -20.23 6.83
CA GLY A 857 53.28 -19.55 7.57
C GLY A 857 52.97 -18.20 6.91
N PHE A 858 53.71 -17.17 7.29
CA PHE A 858 53.57 -15.83 6.73
C PHE A 858 54.79 -15.46 5.89
N HIS A 859 54.58 -15.12 4.62
CA HIS A 859 55.59 -14.65 3.70
C HIS A 859 55.28 -13.20 3.29
N ILE A 860 56.23 -12.28 3.52
CA ILE A 860 56.08 -10.85 3.23
C ILE A 860 57.27 -10.37 2.37
N ASP A 861 57.02 -9.92 1.15
CA ASP A 861 57.99 -9.19 0.30
C ASP A 861 57.51 -7.74 0.13
N ALA A 862 58.27 -6.79 0.70
CA ALA A 862 57.96 -5.36 0.64
C ALA A 862 59.08 -4.61 -0.08
N ALA A 863 58.74 -3.97 -1.20
CA ALA A 863 59.68 -3.14 -1.96
C ALA A 863 59.95 -1.77 -1.30
N SER A 864 58.98 -1.23 -0.54
CA SER A 864 59.10 0.05 0.18
C SER A 864 58.98 -0.11 1.70
N THR A 865 58.62 0.97 2.39
CA THR A 865 58.42 1.00 3.84
C THR A 865 57.30 0.05 4.28
N SER A 866 57.49 -0.59 5.44
CA SER A 866 56.52 -1.54 5.96
C SER A 866 56.33 -1.43 7.48
N SER A 867 55.11 -1.71 7.94
CA SER A 867 54.73 -1.79 9.35
C SER A 867 54.00 -3.10 9.59
N LEU A 868 54.66 -4.05 10.25
CA LEU A 868 54.21 -5.43 10.39
C LEU A 868 54.03 -5.79 11.87
N ASN A 869 52.80 -6.07 12.29
CA ASN A 869 52.47 -6.47 13.65
C ASN A 869 51.87 -7.88 13.64
N PHE A 870 52.58 -8.82 14.26
CA PHE A 870 52.15 -10.20 14.45
C PHE A 870 51.94 -10.48 15.93
N VAL A 871 50.69 -10.65 16.36
CA VAL A 871 50.35 -10.75 17.78
C VAL A 871 49.57 -12.02 18.09
N GLY A 872 50.10 -12.87 18.97
CA GLY A 872 49.35 -14.04 19.46
C GLY A 872 49.03 -15.10 18.40
N ASN A 873 49.77 -15.17 17.29
CA ASN A 873 49.52 -16.15 16.24
C ASN A 873 50.06 -17.53 16.65
N ALA A 874 49.40 -18.59 16.20
CA ALA A 874 49.79 -19.97 16.46
C ALA A 874 50.09 -20.71 15.15
N MET A 875 51.23 -21.37 15.04
CA MET A 875 51.61 -22.15 13.86
C MET A 875 52.02 -23.56 14.24
N GLY A 876 51.49 -24.55 13.53
CA GLY A 876 51.91 -25.95 13.61
C GLY A 876 52.46 -26.43 12.26
N PHE A 877 53.68 -26.94 12.25
CA PHE A 877 54.29 -27.58 11.08
C PHE A 877 54.38 -29.09 11.35
N ASN A 878 53.67 -29.89 10.55
CA ASN A 878 53.70 -31.35 10.60
C ASN A 878 54.50 -31.94 9.42
N GLY A 879 54.77 -31.16 8.37
CA GLY A 879 55.68 -31.48 7.28
C GLY A 879 57.07 -30.85 7.46
N GLY A 880 58.11 -31.52 6.97
CA GLY A 880 59.50 -31.04 7.13
C GLY A 880 59.82 -29.75 6.36
N ASN A 881 60.88 -29.06 6.76
CA ASN A 881 61.42 -27.83 6.14
C ASN A 881 60.45 -26.62 6.14
N GLY A 882 59.55 -26.53 7.12
CA GLY A 882 58.63 -25.40 7.25
C GLY A 882 59.34 -24.07 7.59
N VAL A 883 58.77 -22.94 7.17
CA VAL A 883 59.22 -21.60 7.60
C VAL A 883 58.05 -20.84 8.22
N GLY A 884 58.17 -20.43 9.49
CA GLY A 884 57.12 -19.70 10.21
C GLY A 884 56.87 -18.31 9.62
N TYR A 885 57.85 -17.43 9.78
CA TYR A 885 57.82 -16.07 9.25
C TYR A 885 58.95 -15.88 8.25
N HIS A 886 58.63 -15.60 7.00
CA HIS A 886 59.59 -15.39 5.92
C HIS A 886 59.45 -13.97 5.37
N MET A 887 60.51 -13.16 5.44
CA MET A 887 60.42 -11.74 5.10
C MET A 887 61.55 -11.28 4.18
N LYS A 888 61.21 -10.38 3.27
CA LYS A 888 62.14 -9.63 2.43
C LYS A 888 61.71 -8.16 2.41
N LEU A 889 62.47 -7.29 3.07
CA LEU A 889 62.05 -5.95 3.42
C LEU A 889 63.06 -4.93 2.88
N ASN A 890 62.81 -4.41 1.68
CA ASN A 890 63.79 -3.59 0.97
C ASN A 890 63.75 -2.10 1.35
N GLY A 891 62.63 -1.64 1.94
CA GLY A 891 62.52 -0.32 2.58
C GLY A 891 62.58 -0.41 4.11
N VAL A 892 62.56 0.75 4.78
CA VAL A 892 62.56 0.84 6.25
C VAL A 892 61.35 0.10 6.80
N ALA A 893 61.60 -0.87 7.68
CA ALA A 893 60.56 -1.72 8.25
C ALA A 893 60.44 -1.54 9.77
N GLU A 894 59.21 -1.52 10.25
CA GLU A 894 58.88 -1.67 11.67
C GLU A 894 58.20 -3.03 11.84
N VAL A 895 58.88 -3.97 12.48
CA VAL A 895 58.38 -5.33 12.66
C VAL A 895 58.22 -5.63 14.15
N ALA A 896 57.04 -6.05 14.57
CA ALA A 896 56.77 -6.50 15.93
C ALA A 896 56.15 -7.90 15.94
N LEU A 897 56.82 -8.84 16.59
CA LEU A 897 56.31 -10.17 16.88
C LEU A 897 56.12 -10.28 18.40
N SER A 898 54.87 -10.36 18.84
CA SER A 898 54.53 -10.41 20.27
C SER A 898 53.62 -11.60 20.60
N GLY A 899 54.05 -12.47 21.50
CA GLY A 899 53.21 -13.55 22.02
C GLY A 899 52.91 -14.67 21.01
N ASN A 900 53.69 -14.81 19.94
CA ASN A 900 53.44 -15.83 18.92
C ASN A 900 53.98 -17.20 19.35
N TYR A 901 53.30 -18.25 18.92
CA TYR A 901 53.61 -19.64 19.19
C TYR A 901 53.86 -20.41 17.90
N LEU A 902 54.95 -21.16 17.83
CA LEU A 902 55.27 -22.02 16.68
C LEU A 902 55.72 -23.39 17.19
N VAL A 903 55.18 -24.44 16.61
CA VAL A 903 55.63 -25.82 16.83
C VAL A 903 55.99 -26.44 15.49
N ASP A 904 57.23 -26.90 15.38
CA ASP A 904 57.65 -27.82 14.32
C ASP A 904 57.72 -29.24 14.89
N ASN A 905 56.79 -30.08 14.44
CA ASN A 905 56.73 -31.51 14.76
C ASN A 905 57.60 -32.34 13.79
N ALA A 906 58.08 -31.74 12.70
CA ALA A 906 58.93 -32.36 11.71
C ALA A 906 60.38 -31.85 11.84
N PHE A 907 61.22 -32.06 10.82
CA PHE A 907 62.63 -31.67 10.80
C PHE A 907 62.90 -30.55 9.79
N GLY A 908 63.96 -29.77 10.02
CA GLY A 908 64.46 -28.75 9.09
C GLY A 908 63.71 -27.42 9.17
N GLY A 909 62.93 -27.18 10.23
CA GLY A 909 62.11 -25.99 10.38
C GLY A 909 62.92 -24.72 10.59
N THR A 910 62.34 -23.59 10.20
CA THR A 910 62.88 -22.26 10.48
C THR A 910 61.80 -21.36 11.09
N GLY A 911 62.02 -20.84 12.30
CA GLY A 911 61.03 -20.01 12.99
C GLY A 911 60.82 -18.68 12.27
N VAL A 912 61.90 -17.91 12.11
CA VAL A 912 61.92 -16.62 11.41
C VAL A 912 63.10 -16.60 10.44
N LEU A 913 62.82 -16.31 9.17
CA LEU A 913 63.80 -16.11 8.11
C LEU A 913 63.61 -14.72 7.51
N VAL A 914 64.63 -13.86 7.63
CA VAL A 914 64.67 -12.54 7.01
C VAL A 914 65.74 -12.56 5.93
N ASP A 915 65.32 -12.60 4.66
CA ASP A 915 66.24 -12.67 3.52
C ASP A 915 67.02 -11.35 3.37
N SER A 916 66.32 -10.23 3.46
CA SER A 916 66.88 -8.89 3.50
C SER A 916 66.03 -7.97 4.36
N ILE A 917 66.68 -7.00 4.99
CA ILE A 917 66.02 -5.93 5.74
C ILE A 917 66.84 -4.64 5.60
N ALA A 918 66.18 -3.53 5.29
CA ALA A 918 66.83 -2.24 5.04
C ALA A 918 67.47 -1.64 6.30
N ALA A 919 68.42 -0.72 6.08
CA ALA A 919 69.01 0.10 7.14
C ALA A 919 67.95 0.89 7.91
N ASN A 920 68.21 1.19 9.19
CA ASN A 920 67.31 1.93 10.08
C ASN A 920 65.96 1.25 10.37
N SER A 921 65.80 -0.03 10.01
CA SER A 921 64.61 -0.80 10.37
C SER A 921 64.65 -1.19 11.85
N SER A 922 63.48 -1.45 12.44
CA SER A 922 63.34 -1.95 13.80
C SER A 922 62.64 -3.32 13.82
N PHE A 923 63.16 -4.21 14.67
CA PHE A 923 62.61 -5.55 14.87
C PHE A 923 62.43 -5.80 16.37
N ALA A 924 61.17 -5.82 16.80
CA ALA A 924 60.76 -6.07 18.17
C ALA A 924 60.26 -7.52 18.32
N PHE A 925 60.83 -8.27 19.26
CA PHE A 925 60.51 -9.68 19.47
C PHE A 925 60.26 -9.95 20.96
N ASN A 926 58.99 -10.11 21.35
CA ASN A 926 58.58 -10.22 22.76
C ASN A 926 57.68 -11.43 23.04
N ASN A 927 57.95 -12.16 24.13
CA ASN A 927 57.09 -13.24 24.61
C ASN A 927 56.77 -14.34 23.57
N ASN A 928 57.61 -14.56 22.57
CA ASN A 928 57.38 -15.61 21.57
C ASN A 928 57.93 -16.96 22.05
N ASN A 929 57.26 -18.06 21.69
CA ASN A 929 57.70 -19.42 22.01
C ASN A 929 57.73 -20.31 20.76
N PHE A 930 58.92 -20.73 20.34
CA PHE A 930 59.15 -21.61 19.18
C PHE A 930 59.74 -22.95 19.63
N GLU A 931 59.03 -24.03 19.34
CA GLU A 931 59.38 -25.40 19.72
C GLU A 931 59.70 -26.26 18.49
N PHE A 932 60.94 -26.73 18.37
CA PHE A 932 61.37 -27.68 17.35
C PHE A 932 61.51 -29.06 18.02
N LYS A 933 60.60 -29.99 17.70
CA LYS A 933 60.43 -31.24 18.47
C LYS A 933 61.18 -32.44 17.88
N SER A 934 61.62 -32.35 16.63
CA SER A 934 62.31 -33.47 15.97
C SER A 934 63.76 -33.61 16.43
N THR A 935 64.26 -34.85 16.39
CA THR A 935 65.65 -35.21 16.67
C THR A 935 66.43 -35.56 15.38
N GLY A 936 65.91 -35.14 14.22
CA GLY A 936 66.47 -35.44 12.90
C GLY A 936 67.85 -34.81 12.63
N LEU A 937 68.50 -35.27 11.55
CA LEU A 937 69.84 -34.80 11.14
C LEU A 937 69.86 -33.44 10.42
N LEU A 938 68.68 -32.89 10.09
CA LEU A 938 68.56 -31.59 9.41
C LEU A 938 68.53 -30.45 10.43
N VAL A 939 69.08 -29.30 10.04
CA VAL A 939 69.31 -28.15 10.94
C VAL A 939 68.02 -27.37 11.16
N ASP A 940 67.45 -27.48 12.35
CA ASP A 940 66.38 -26.58 12.80
C ASP A 940 66.96 -25.20 13.19
N ARG A 941 66.28 -24.13 12.78
CA ARG A 941 66.74 -22.74 12.94
C ARG A 941 65.68 -21.88 13.63
N GLY A 942 66.07 -21.12 14.64
CA GLY A 942 65.23 -20.16 15.32
C GLY A 942 65.02 -18.90 14.48
N ILE A 943 65.88 -17.89 14.67
CA ILE A 943 65.81 -16.60 13.97
C ILE A 943 67.06 -16.43 13.09
N VAL A 944 66.86 -16.19 11.80
CA VAL A 944 67.94 -16.05 10.81
C VAL A 944 67.76 -14.76 10.03
N PHE A 945 68.74 -13.86 10.10
CA PHE A 945 68.91 -12.76 9.17
C PHE A 945 69.98 -13.14 8.16
N SER A 946 69.58 -13.34 6.90
CA SER A 946 70.48 -13.71 5.80
C SER A 946 71.28 -12.50 5.32
N SER A 947 70.64 -11.34 5.23
CA SER A 947 71.29 -10.07 4.90
C SER A 947 70.62 -8.90 5.63
N ALA A 948 71.39 -7.84 5.85
CA ALA A 948 71.01 -6.72 6.68
C ALA A 948 71.66 -5.42 6.18
N GLY A 949 70.87 -4.34 6.07
CA GLY A 949 71.38 -2.98 5.92
C GLY A 949 72.16 -2.52 7.15
N GLU A 950 72.83 -1.37 7.06
CA GLU A 950 73.56 -0.83 8.21
C GLU A 950 72.59 -0.34 9.29
N THR A 951 72.89 -0.73 10.54
CA THR A 951 72.15 -0.35 11.77
C THR A 951 70.66 -0.71 11.77
N ILE A 952 70.34 -2.00 11.89
CA ILE A 952 68.99 -2.47 12.26
C ILE A 952 68.86 -2.51 13.78
N GLN A 953 67.75 -2.00 14.31
CA GLN A 953 67.48 -1.96 15.74
C GLN A 953 66.75 -3.24 16.19
N LEU A 954 67.41 -4.06 17.00
CA LEU A 954 66.82 -5.22 17.67
C LEU A 954 66.37 -4.84 19.07
N SER A 955 65.18 -5.28 19.45
CA SER A 955 64.65 -5.11 20.80
C SER A 955 63.73 -6.25 21.22
N GLY A 956 63.70 -6.53 22.51
CA GLY A 956 62.67 -7.38 23.10
C GLY A 956 63.20 -8.44 24.06
N SER A 957 62.28 -9.09 24.76
CA SER A 957 62.60 -9.98 25.88
C SER A 957 61.62 -11.14 26.04
N SER A 958 61.97 -12.08 26.92
CA SER A 958 61.13 -13.22 27.30
C SER A 958 60.78 -14.17 26.16
N ASN A 959 61.69 -14.36 25.21
CA ASN A 959 61.49 -15.30 24.11
C ASN A 959 62.10 -16.67 24.44
N SER A 960 61.41 -17.73 24.00
CA SER A 960 61.81 -19.13 24.16
C SER A 960 61.96 -19.78 22.79
N ILE A 961 63.12 -20.39 22.54
CA ILE A 961 63.38 -21.17 21.32
C ILE A 961 64.04 -22.49 21.74
N SER A 962 63.31 -23.61 21.68
CA SER A 962 63.81 -24.92 22.11
C SER A 962 63.96 -25.88 20.94
N GLY A 963 65.03 -26.69 20.95
CA GLY A 963 65.27 -27.73 19.93
C GLY A 963 65.96 -27.25 18.65
N ALA A 964 66.04 -25.93 18.42
CA ALA A 964 66.77 -25.38 17.28
C ALA A 964 68.29 -25.61 17.41
N THR A 965 68.90 -26.13 16.35
CA THR A 965 70.37 -26.25 16.24
C THR A 965 71.02 -24.87 16.13
N THR A 966 70.36 -23.93 15.44
CA THR A 966 70.79 -22.53 15.33
C THR A 966 69.72 -21.63 15.94
N ILE A 967 69.92 -21.14 17.17
CA ILE A 967 68.92 -20.31 17.86
C ILE A 967 68.77 -18.94 17.19
N PHE A 968 69.89 -18.28 16.90
CA PHE A 968 69.94 -16.93 16.34
C PHE A 968 71.15 -16.77 15.43
N THR A 969 70.99 -16.09 14.30
CA THR A 969 72.10 -15.66 13.43
C THR A 969 71.78 -14.35 12.73
N ALA A 970 72.74 -13.43 12.71
CA ALA A 970 72.67 -12.18 11.96
C ALA A 970 74.04 -11.78 11.38
N PRO A 971 74.10 -10.95 10.33
CA PRO A 971 75.37 -10.49 9.75
C PRO A 971 76.17 -9.63 10.74
N ALA A 972 77.48 -9.90 10.85
CA ALA A 972 78.34 -9.22 11.81
C ALA A 972 78.38 -7.69 11.58
N GLY A 973 78.21 -6.92 12.66
CA GLY A 973 78.28 -5.46 12.64
C GLY A 973 77.10 -4.75 11.97
N LYS A 974 76.00 -5.45 11.68
CA LYS A 974 74.81 -4.85 11.04
C LYS A 974 73.64 -4.59 11.99
N THR A 975 73.70 -5.08 13.23
CA THR A 975 72.65 -4.92 14.23
C THR A 975 73.06 -3.95 15.35
N THR A 976 72.06 -3.34 15.98
CA THR A 976 72.15 -2.47 17.16
C THR A 976 71.06 -2.85 18.14
N GLY A 977 71.31 -2.73 19.46
CA GLY A 977 70.40 -3.25 20.48
C GLY A 977 70.62 -4.74 20.77
N ARG A 978 69.57 -5.42 21.26
CA ARG A 978 69.62 -6.85 21.62
C ARG A 978 68.23 -7.45 21.75
N ILE A 979 68.13 -8.74 21.48
CA ILE A 979 66.96 -9.57 21.80
C ILE A 979 67.35 -10.66 22.80
N ARG A 980 66.54 -10.85 23.84
CA ARG A 980 66.78 -11.91 24.84
C ARG A 980 66.02 -13.18 24.49
N ILE A 981 66.74 -14.26 24.25
CA ILE A 981 66.23 -15.60 23.89
C ILE A 981 66.80 -16.62 24.88
N ASN A 982 65.95 -17.46 25.48
CA ASN A 982 66.36 -18.48 26.47
C ASN A 982 67.23 -17.90 27.61
N GLY A 983 66.96 -16.65 28.01
CA GLY A 983 67.73 -15.96 29.05
C GLY A 983 69.08 -15.38 28.61
N THR A 984 69.47 -15.52 27.35
CA THR A 984 70.72 -14.98 26.77
C THR A 984 70.43 -13.80 25.85
N ASP A 985 71.25 -12.76 25.91
CA ASP A 985 71.13 -11.60 25.02
C ASP A 985 71.87 -11.88 23.70
N HIS A 986 71.19 -11.72 22.57
CA HIS A 986 71.75 -11.85 21.23
C HIS A 986 71.82 -10.46 20.56
N PRO A 987 72.98 -10.10 19.96
CA PRO A 987 73.20 -8.81 19.32
C PRO A 987 72.49 -8.66 17.99
#